data_AF-A0A2W3ZIW7-F1
#
_entry.id   AF-A0A2W3ZIW7-F1
#
_cell.length_a   1.000
_cell.length_b   1.000
_cell.length_c   1.000
_cell.angle_alpha   90.00
_cell.angle_beta   90.00
_cell.angle_gamma   90.00
#
_symmetry.space_group_name_H-M   'P 1'
#
loop_
_entity.id
_entity.type
_entity.pdbx_description
1 polymer ?
#
loop_
_entity_poly.entity_id
_entity_poly.type
_entity_poly.pdbx_seq_one_letter_code
_entity_poly.pdbx_strand_id
1 'polypeptide(L)'
;MKFRELLQQKSARPYVMAARFGLEKESQRTTFDGQLAMTDHPEVLGNRTYHPYIQTDFSETQMELITPVANSINGMMRYLAAIHDVAIRSMNKHEMLWPLSMPPKLPPKDEDIKIAKLEQYDGILYRRYLAREYGKRKQMVSGIHFNFEYDIELVKQLFSAQTEYETIEEFKNILYMKVSRNYLRYRWLITYLFGASPVSEVGYFTEREERPNGPVRSLRNSAFGYKNNENVKVSYESLQHYINDIHRMVENGILSEEKEFYSAVRLRGGKQMADLPKTGVRYIELRNLDLNPFAPLGVDEESLEFIHLFMLYLVWTDEKEAPNDWVATGDFLNEQVALGHPFAQVKLLAEGDRIFAEMDEMIEALDLFRAKKLLEIHRTQLRTPDLTIAGKMWTIIESNSNQELGIIFGKEYHGMAFEHPYQLAGFRNMELSTQLFLFDAIQKGVEVEVLDEAEQFLKLKHNDHIEYVKNANMTSKDNYIVPLIMENKTVTKKVLAEAGFTVPGGDEFDTIEQAEQAYIKYSEKAFVIKPKTTNYGLGITIFKEGASLADYTEALKLAFKEDSAVLVEEFLPGTEYRFFVLDDQVRAIMLRVPANVVGDGIRSVEALVAEKNLDPLRGTHHRSPLELIQLGDVERLMLKEQNLLTTSVPEKDQIVYLRENSNISTGGDSIDVTDDFDDSYKQIAIEAVQALGAKICGIDLIVPDKSVKGIKNSRTYGIIEANFNPAMHMHAYPHTGKGRHLTMDVLKMLYPEVF
;
A
#
# COMPACT_ATOMS: atom_id res chain seq x y z
N MET A 1 -5.91 -39.29 -19.30
CA MET A 1 -6.11 -38.76 -17.95
C MET A 1 -7.38 -37.94 -17.86
N LYS A 2 -8.17 -38.07 -16.78
CA LYS A 2 -9.39 -37.26 -16.59
C LYS A 2 -9.22 -36.32 -15.39
N PHE A 3 -8.86 -35.07 -15.64
CA PHE A 3 -8.66 -34.07 -14.60
C PHE A 3 -9.90 -33.84 -13.72
N ARG A 4 -11.11 -33.93 -14.31
CA ARG A 4 -12.38 -33.90 -13.57
C ARG A 4 -12.44 -34.91 -12.43
N GLU A 5 -11.93 -36.14 -12.65
CA GLU A 5 -11.92 -37.19 -11.63
C GLU A 5 -10.80 -36.98 -10.60
N LEU A 6 -9.65 -36.44 -11.03
CA LEU A 6 -8.53 -36.11 -10.15
C LEU A 6 -8.88 -34.99 -9.16
N LEU A 7 -9.55 -33.93 -9.62
CA LEU A 7 -9.97 -32.81 -8.77
C LEU A 7 -10.96 -33.23 -7.68
N GLN A 8 -11.76 -34.26 -7.92
CA GLN A 8 -12.75 -34.76 -6.96
C GLN A 8 -12.14 -35.65 -5.87
N GLN A 9 -10.87 -36.04 -6.00
CA GLN A 9 -10.17 -36.84 -4.99
C GLN A 9 -10.18 -36.12 -3.64
N LYS A 10 -10.49 -36.85 -2.57
CA LYS A 10 -10.59 -36.29 -1.21
C LYS A 10 -9.30 -35.57 -0.79
N SER A 11 -8.15 -36.03 -1.26
CA SER A 11 -6.84 -35.44 -0.98
C SER A 11 -6.63 -34.08 -1.67
N ALA A 12 -7.21 -33.85 -2.85
CA ALA A 12 -7.08 -32.61 -3.60
C ALA A 12 -7.98 -31.48 -3.06
N ARG A 13 -9.15 -31.83 -2.49
CA ARG A 13 -10.20 -30.88 -2.07
C ARG A 13 -9.72 -29.68 -1.24
N PRO A 14 -8.82 -29.82 -0.24
CA PRO A 14 -8.37 -28.67 0.55
C PRO A 14 -7.62 -27.60 -0.27
N TYR A 15 -7.09 -27.98 -1.43
CA TYR A 15 -6.16 -27.16 -2.22
C TYR A 15 -6.76 -26.67 -3.55
N VAL A 16 -7.98 -27.05 -3.91
CA VAL A 16 -8.55 -26.75 -5.25
C VAL A 16 -8.70 -25.25 -5.54
N MET A 17 -8.84 -24.42 -4.51
CA MET A 17 -8.85 -22.95 -4.59
C MET A 17 -7.56 -22.33 -4.03
N ALA A 18 -6.55 -23.13 -3.67
CA ALA A 18 -5.26 -22.61 -3.23
C ALA A 18 -4.43 -22.25 -4.46
N ALA A 19 -3.94 -21.02 -4.51
CA ALA A 19 -3.15 -20.50 -5.61
C ALA A 19 -2.30 -19.30 -5.16
N ARG A 20 -1.32 -18.95 -5.98
CA ARG A 20 -0.51 -17.75 -5.83
C ARG A 20 -0.81 -16.80 -6.98
N PHE A 21 -0.85 -15.51 -6.66
CA PHE A 21 -1.30 -14.46 -7.55
C PHE A 21 -0.26 -13.35 -7.63
N GLY A 22 -0.04 -12.82 -8.82
CA GLY A 22 0.66 -11.56 -9.04
C GLY A 22 -0.07 -10.75 -10.10
N LEU A 23 0.16 -9.44 -10.14
CA LEU A 23 -0.50 -8.57 -11.08
C LEU A 23 0.42 -7.45 -11.53
N GLU A 24 0.35 -7.15 -12.82
CA GLU A 24 1.01 -6.00 -13.45
C GLU A 24 -0.09 -5.10 -14.01
N LYS A 25 -0.04 -3.80 -13.69
CA LYS A 25 -0.98 -2.79 -14.18
C LYS A 25 -0.22 -1.70 -14.91
N GLU A 26 -0.56 -1.51 -16.16
CA GLU A 26 -0.03 -0.42 -16.96
C GLU A 26 -1.03 0.74 -16.97
N SER A 27 -0.57 1.99 -16.98
CA SER A 27 -1.42 3.16 -17.18
C SER A 27 -0.60 4.32 -17.74
N GLN A 28 -1.20 5.10 -18.65
CA GLN A 28 -0.56 6.32 -19.13
C GLN A 28 -0.65 7.41 -18.06
N ARG A 29 0.44 8.14 -17.84
CA ARG A 29 0.40 9.43 -17.13
C ARG A 29 -0.18 10.47 -18.06
N THR A 30 -1.13 11.24 -17.54
CA THR A 30 -1.84 12.30 -18.25
C THR A 30 -1.97 13.52 -17.39
N THR A 31 -2.11 14.69 -17.99
CA THR A 31 -2.56 15.90 -17.30
C THR A 31 -4.04 15.79 -16.92
N PHE A 32 -4.52 16.62 -16.01
CA PHE A 32 -5.93 16.64 -15.60
C PHE A 32 -6.94 17.03 -16.70
N ASP A 33 -6.50 17.55 -17.84
CA ASP A 33 -7.30 17.77 -19.05
C ASP A 33 -7.21 16.61 -20.06
N GLY A 34 -6.61 15.48 -19.64
CA GLY A 34 -6.54 14.25 -20.41
C GLY A 34 -5.57 14.30 -21.58
N GLN A 35 -4.56 15.18 -21.54
CA GLN A 35 -3.45 15.13 -22.49
C GLN A 35 -2.35 14.18 -22.00
N LEU A 36 -1.64 13.53 -22.92
CA LEU A 36 -0.49 12.69 -22.56
C LEU A 36 0.56 13.53 -21.82
N ALA A 37 1.10 13.01 -20.71
CA ALA A 37 2.14 13.71 -19.96
C ALA A 37 3.39 13.90 -20.83
N MET A 38 4.10 15.01 -20.63
CA MET A 38 5.34 15.32 -21.34
C MET A 38 6.59 15.24 -20.44
N THR A 39 6.37 14.99 -19.15
CA THR A 39 7.42 14.90 -18.12
C THR A 39 8.07 13.52 -18.12
N ASP A 40 9.28 13.45 -17.59
CA ASP A 40 10.00 12.19 -17.41
C ASP A 40 9.46 11.39 -16.21
N HIS A 41 9.92 10.16 -16.04
CA HIS A 41 9.59 9.35 -14.88
C HIS A 41 9.93 10.09 -13.58
N PRO A 42 9.05 10.09 -12.55
CA PRO A 42 9.26 10.90 -11.35
C PRO A 42 10.58 10.56 -10.62
N GLU A 43 11.44 11.56 -10.43
CA GLU A 43 12.76 11.39 -9.78
C GLU A 43 12.68 11.01 -8.30
N VAL A 44 11.52 11.20 -7.66
CA VAL A 44 11.30 10.81 -6.26
C VAL A 44 11.19 9.29 -6.11
N LEU A 45 10.82 8.56 -7.17
CA LEU A 45 10.76 7.10 -7.17
C LEU A 45 12.17 6.49 -7.18
N GLY A 46 12.30 5.29 -6.63
CA GLY A 46 13.54 4.52 -6.68
C GLY A 46 14.00 4.23 -8.11
N ASN A 47 15.28 3.87 -8.27
CA ASN A 47 15.83 3.62 -9.60
C ASN A 47 15.16 2.40 -10.27
N ARG A 48 14.71 2.59 -11.51
CA ARG A 48 14.05 1.56 -12.33
C ARG A 48 14.89 0.30 -12.57
N THR A 49 16.21 0.36 -12.39
CA THR A 49 17.09 -0.82 -12.52
C THR A 49 16.86 -1.89 -11.45
N TYR A 50 16.38 -1.49 -10.27
CA TYR A 50 16.08 -2.42 -9.17
C TYR A 50 14.63 -2.33 -8.67
N HIS A 51 13.88 -1.25 -8.98
CA HIS A 51 12.57 -1.01 -8.39
C HIS A 51 11.59 -2.15 -8.73
N PRO A 52 11.09 -2.92 -7.73
CA PRO A 52 10.27 -4.09 -8.00
C PRO A 52 8.81 -3.74 -8.29
N TYR A 53 8.34 -2.58 -7.82
CA TYR A 53 6.92 -2.21 -7.86
C TYR A 53 6.51 -1.19 -8.93
N ILE A 54 7.31 -0.18 -9.21
CA ILE A 54 6.91 0.96 -10.06
C ILE A 54 7.98 1.13 -11.13
N GLN A 55 7.59 0.90 -12.38
CA GLN A 55 8.46 0.97 -13.54
C GLN A 55 7.75 1.72 -14.68
N THR A 56 8.29 1.57 -15.89
CA THR A 56 7.69 2.01 -17.14
C THR A 56 7.76 0.88 -18.14
N ASP A 57 6.66 0.63 -18.85
CA ASP A 57 6.65 -0.34 -19.94
C ASP A 57 7.30 0.28 -21.20
N PHE A 58 6.57 0.48 -22.31
CA PHE A 58 7.18 0.95 -23.56
C PHE A 58 7.56 2.44 -23.53
N SER A 59 6.63 3.29 -23.08
CA SER A 59 6.76 4.76 -23.09
C SER A 59 7.20 5.29 -21.72
N GLU A 60 7.91 6.43 -21.71
CA GLU A 60 8.26 7.15 -20.47
C GLU A 60 7.01 7.62 -19.70
N THR A 61 5.88 7.73 -20.40
CA THR A 61 4.58 8.09 -19.83
C THR A 61 3.79 6.87 -19.36
N GLN A 62 4.14 5.65 -19.75
CA GLN A 62 3.38 4.45 -19.47
C GLN A 62 3.91 3.79 -18.21
N MET A 63 3.34 4.18 -17.08
CA MET A 63 3.71 3.65 -15.78
C MET A 63 3.22 2.22 -15.63
N GLU A 64 4.09 1.36 -15.13
CA GLU A 64 3.80 -0.06 -14.87
C GLU A 64 3.91 -0.30 -13.37
N LEU A 65 2.86 -0.87 -12.77
CA LEU A 65 2.73 -1.16 -11.36
C LEU A 65 2.68 -2.68 -11.15
N ILE A 66 3.66 -3.24 -10.44
CA ILE A 66 3.88 -4.68 -10.34
C ILE A 66 3.71 -5.09 -8.87
N THR A 67 2.79 -5.98 -8.57
CA THR A 67 2.59 -6.48 -7.20
C THR A 67 3.64 -7.54 -6.85
N PRO A 68 4.03 -7.68 -5.58
CA PRO A 68 4.64 -8.92 -5.12
C PRO A 68 3.66 -10.09 -5.27
N VAL A 69 4.18 -11.31 -5.22
CA VAL A 69 3.34 -12.52 -5.24
C VAL A 69 2.61 -12.67 -3.91
N ALA A 70 1.30 -12.88 -3.97
CA ALA A 70 0.45 -13.10 -2.80
C ALA A 70 -0.26 -14.46 -2.86
N ASN A 71 -0.67 -14.98 -1.71
CA ASN A 71 -1.39 -16.26 -1.60
C ASN A 71 -2.93 -16.09 -1.62
N SER A 72 -3.41 -14.87 -1.85
CA SER A 72 -4.83 -14.56 -2.01
C SER A 72 -5.00 -13.34 -2.92
N ILE A 73 -6.15 -13.28 -3.62
CA ILE A 73 -6.52 -12.13 -4.46
C ILE A 73 -6.61 -10.88 -3.61
N ASN A 74 -7.25 -10.95 -2.43
CA ASN A 74 -7.31 -9.85 -1.49
C ASN A 74 -5.92 -9.30 -1.12
N GLY A 75 -4.97 -10.18 -0.77
CA GLY A 75 -3.60 -9.79 -0.43
C GLY A 75 -2.89 -9.10 -1.59
N MET A 76 -3.04 -9.62 -2.80
CA MET A 76 -2.51 -9.01 -4.02
C MET A 76 -3.13 -7.62 -4.28
N MET A 77 -4.45 -7.50 -4.14
CA MET A 77 -5.19 -6.24 -4.34
C MET A 77 -4.81 -5.18 -3.31
N ARG A 78 -4.50 -5.57 -2.06
CA ARG A 78 -3.97 -4.67 -1.04
C ARG A 78 -2.61 -4.10 -1.43
N TYR A 79 -1.70 -4.93 -1.93
CA TYR A 79 -0.43 -4.43 -2.46
C TYR A 79 -0.62 -3.54 -3.69
N LEU A 80 -1.49 -3.92 -4.64
CA LEU A 80 -1.81 -3.06 -5.78
C LEU A 80 -2.34 -1.70 -5.34
N ALA A 81 -3.23 -1.66 -4.34
CA ALA A 81 -3.74 -0.43 -3.78
C ALA A 81 -2.63 0.46 -3.22
N ALA A 82 -1.73 -0.12 -2.42
CA ALA A 82 -0.59 0.61 -1.85
C ALA A 82 0.36 1.16 -2.92
N ILE A 83 0.72 0.33 -3.90
CA ILE A 83 1.62 0.70 -5.01
C ILE A 83 0.98 1.80 -5.88
N HIS A 84 -0.32 1.69 -6.16
CA HIS A 84 -1.06 2.68 -6.94
C HIS A 84 -1.14 4.03 -6.22
N ASP A 85 -1.40 4.00 -4.92
CA ASP A 85 -1.44 5.18 -4.07
C ASP A 85 -0.06 5.87 -3.98
N VAL A 86 1.00 5.09 -3.77
CA VAL A 86 2.39 5.57 -3.81
C VAL A 86 2.74 6.18 -5.17
N ALA A 87 2.39 5.50 -6.25
CA ALA A 87 2.62 5.99 -7.60
C ALA A 87 1.95 7.35 -7.81
N ILE A 88 0.64 7.47 -7.53
CA ILE A 88 -0.11 8.72 -7.69
C ILE A 88 0.51 9.85 -6.86
N ARG A 89 0.80 9.61 -5.58
CA ARG A 89 1.37 10.61 -4.69
C ARG A 89 2.83 10.97 -4.97
N SER A 90 3.51 10.18 -5.81
CA SER A 90 4.89 10.41 -6.24
C SER A 90 5.00 11.09 -7.61
N MET A 91 3.89 11.21 -8.35
CA MET A 91 3.87 11.86 -9.66
C MET A 91 3.88 13.39 -9.56
N ASN A 92 3.98 14.04 -10.72
CA ASN A 92 3.79 15.48 -10.83
C ASN A 92 2.38 15.87 -10.33
N LYS A 93 2.28 16.94 -9.54
CA LYS A 93 1.03 17.46 -8.96
C LYS A 93 -0.07 17.88 -9.96
N HIS A 94 0.25 17.90 -11.26
CA HIS A 94 -0.69 18.23 -12.34
C HIS A 94 -1.03 17.02 -13.22
N GLU A 95 -0.58 15.84 -12.84
CA GLU A 95 -0.78 14.59 -13.57
C GLU A 95 -1.67 13.61 -12.79
N MET A 96 -2.28 12.69 -13.53
CA MET A 96 -3.07 11.56 -13.05
C MET A 96 -2.75 10.31 -13.86
N LEU A 97 -3.07 9.15 -13.31
CA LEU A 97 -3.06 7.90 -14.06
C LEU A 97 -4.34 7.82 -14.90
N TRP A 98 -4.17 7.59 -16.19
CA TRP A 98 -5.26 7.40 -17.14
C TRP A 98 -5.95 6.05 -16.87
N PRO A 99 -7.28 6.02 -16.64
CA PRO A 99 -7.96 4.82 -16.19
C PRO A 99 -8.37 3.86 -17.32
N LEU A 100 -8.08 4.19 -18.60
CA LEU A 100 -8.56 3.42 -19.76
C LEU A 100 -7.41 2.67 -20.45
N SER A 101 -7.73 1.49 -20.99
CA SER A 101 -6.77 0.73 -21.81
C SER A 101 -6.39 1.46 -23.09
N MET A 102 -7.37 2.10 -23.74
CA MET A 102 -7.08 2.94 -24.89
C MET A 102 -6.42 4.24 -24.43
N PRO A 103 -5.29 4.64 -25.06
CA PRO A 103 -4.58 5.83 -24.64
C PRO A 103 -5.45 7.08 -24.80
N PRO A 104 -5.12 8.18 -24.08
CA PRO A 104 -5.68 9.49 -24.39
C PRO A 104 -5.32 9.89 -25.83
N LYS A 105 -5.80 11.05 -26.28
CA LYS A 105 -5.38 11.63 -27.56
C LYS A 105 -3.86 11.61 -27.70
N LEU A 106 -3.37 10.92 -28.73
CA LEU A 106 -1.95 10.81 -29.00
C LEU A 106 -1.47 11.99 -29.87
N PRO A 107 -0.19 12.41 -29.72
CA PRO A 107 0.33 13.51 -30.49
C PRO A 107 0.30 13.22 -32.01
N PRO A 108 0.20 14.27 -32.86
CA PRO A 108 0.18 14.08 -34.32
C PRO A 108 1.46 13.44 -34.86
N LYS A 109 2.61 13.69 -34.21
CA LYS A 109 3.89 13.12 -34.62
C LYS A 109 4.33 12.00 -33.67
N ASP A 110 4.84 10.91 -34.24
CA ASP A 110 5.33 9.77 -33.47
C ASP A 110 6.61 10.11 -32.67
N GLU A 111 7.39 11.12 -33.08
CA GLU A 111 8.57 11.57 -32.34
C GLU A 111 8.25 12.09 -30.93
N ASP A 112 7.04 12.62 -30.74
CA ASP A 112 6.56 13.16 -29.46
C ASP A 112 6.13 12.05 -28.49
N ILE A 113 5.94 10.82 -28.96
CA ILE A 113 5.79 9.64 -28.10
C ILE A 113 7.18 9.20 -27.63
N LYS A 114 7.51 9.53 -26.39
CA LYS A 114 8.83 9.27 -25.79
C LYS A 114 8.96 7.81 -25.37
N ILE A 115 9.90 7.09 -25.98
CA ILE A 115 10.32 5.76 -25.49
C ILE A 115 10.89 5.91 -24.08
N ALA A 116 10.64 4.92 -23.21
CA ALA A 116 11.17 4.89 -21.86
C ALA A 116 12.68 5.15 -21.80
N LYS A 117 13.08 6.05 -20.91
CA LYS A 117 14.47 6.48 -20.69
C LYS A 117 15.13 5.56 -19.66
N LEU A 118 15.60 4.39 -20.11
CA LEU A 118 16.21 3.40 -19.23
C LEU A 118 17.74 3.57 -19.16
N GLU A 119 18.37 3.20 -18.05
CA GLU A 119 19.84 3.19 -17.95
C GLU A 119 20.46 2.04 -18.76
N GLN A 120 19.76 0.89 -18.81
CA GLN A 120 20.22 -0.28 -19.57
C GLN A 120 19.97 -0.08 -21.06
N TYR A 121 21.06 0.01 -21.82
CA TYR A 121 21.03 0.30 -23.25
C TYR A 121 20.23 -0.73 -24.07
N ASP A 122 20.31 -2.01 -23.71
CA ASP A 122 19.57 -3.10 -24.39
C ASP A 122 18.05 -2.89 -24.28
N GLY A 123 17.57 -2.39 -23.13
CA GLY A 123 16.15 -2.08 -22.92
C GLY A 123 15.64 -0.96 -23.83
N ILE A 124 16.49 0.02 -24.15
CA ILE A 124 16.18 1.08 -25.12
C ILE A 124 16.19 0.53 -26.55
N LEU A 125 17.22 -0.25 -26.90
CA LEU A 125 17.35 -0.82 -28.25
C LEU A 125 16.16 -1.70 -28.61
N TYR A 126 15.73 -2.55 -27.68
CA TYR A 126 14.54 -3.40 -27.86
C TYR A 126 13.28 -2.57 -28.14
N ARG A 127 13.03 -1.50 -27.38
CA ARG A 127 11.87 -0.62 -27.61
C ARG A 127 11.97 0.15 -28.93
N ARG A 128 13.18 0.56 -29.34
CA ARG A 128 13.39 1.17 -30.67
C ARG A 128 13.10 0.20 -31.80
N TYR A 129 13.47 -1.07 -31.64
CA TYR A 129 13.11 -2.13 -32.57
C TYR A 129 11.58 -2.30 -32.64
N LEU A 130 10.90 -2.46 -31.50
CA LEU A 130 9.44 -2.56 -31.46
C LEU A 130 8.73 -1.36 -32.10
N ALA A 131 9.24 -0.14 -31.86
CA ALA A 131 8.73 1.07 -32.47
C ALA A 131 8.85 1.07 -34.00
N ARG A 132 9.91 0.45 -34.54
CA ARG A 132 10.13 0.33 -35.98
C ARG A 132 9.22 -0.73 -36.61
N GLU A 133 9.08 -1.89 -35.96
CA GLU A 133 8.30 -3.01 -36.51
C GLU A 133 6.78 -2.80 -36.39
N TYR A 134 6.31 -2.30 -35.24
CA TYR A 134 4.87 -2.22 -34.93
C TYR A 134 4.34 -0.78 -34.81
N GLY A 135 5.23 0.22 -34.93
CA GLY A 135 4.89 1.61 -34.65
C GLY A 135 4.77 1.90 -33.14
N LYS A 136 4.81 3.18 -32.76
CA LYS A 136 4.72 3.58 -31.35
C LYS A 136 3.28 3.60 -30.82
N ARG A 137 2.30 3.88 -31.68
CA ARG A 137 0.90 4.16 -31.27
C ARG A 137 0.21 2.94 -30.66
N LYS A 138 0.45 1.74 -31.20
CA LYS A 138 -0.09 0.47 -30.66
C LYS A 138 0.51 0.09 -29.31
N GLN A 139 1.76 0.49 -29.07
CA GLN A 139 2.45 0.25 -27.81
C GLN A 139 1.92 1.12 -26.66
N MET A 140 1.16 2.18 -26.97
CA MET A 140 0.57 3.07 -25.95
C MET A 140 -0.67 2.49 -25.26
N VAL A 141 -1.17 1.36 -25.74
CA VAL A 141 -2.28 0.64 -25.11
C VAL A 141 -1.80 0.05 -23.79
N SER A 142 -2.60 0.22 -22.74
CA SER A 142 -2.31 -0.31 -21.41
C SER A 142 -3.30 -1.40 -21.02
N GLY A 143 -2.92 -2.27 -20.09
CA GLY A 143 -3.82 -3.30 -19.56
C GLY A 143 -3.37 -3.84 -18.21
N ILE A 144 -4.01 -4.96 -17.85
CA ILE A 144 -3.64 -5.76 -16.69
C ILE A 144 -3.00 -7.07 -17.19
N HIS A 145 -1.88 -7.45 -16.58
CA HIS A 145 -1.41 -8.84 -16.64
C HIS A 145 -1.71 -9.52 -15.31
N PHE A 146 -2.41 -10.65 -15.35
CA PHE A 146 -2.73 -11.44 -14.17
C PHE A 146 -1.91 -12.73 -14.15
N ASN A 147 -1.00 -12.82 -13.19
CA ASN A 147 -0.10 -13.94 -12.98
C ASN A 147 -0.73 -14.94 -12.02
N PHE A 148 -0.85 -16.20 -12.45
CA PHE A 148 -1.56 -17.25 -11.72
C PHE A 148 -0.72 -18.53 -11.63
N GLU A 149 -0.50 -19.02 -10.41
CA GLU A 149 0.14 -20.30 -10.12
C GLU A 149 -0.77 -21.15 -9.25
N TYR A 150 -1.08 -22.38 -9.67
CA TYR A 150 -1.72 -23.37 -8.80
C TYR A 150 -0.83 -23.69 -7.60
N ASP A 151 -1.42 -23.81 -6.42
CA ASP A 151 -0.66 -24.20 -5.24
C ASP A 151 0.05 -25.54 -5.46
N ILE A 152 1.29 -25.63 -5.01
CA ILE A 152 2.13 -26.82 -5.23
C ILE A 152 1.52 -28.07 -4.58
N GLU A 153 0.79 -27.92 -3.47
CA GLU A 153 0.11 -29.04 -2.83
C GLU A 153 -1.04 -29.56 -3.69
N LEU A 154 -1.81 -28.69 -4.37
CA LEU A 154 -2.81 -29.15 -5.34
C LEU A 154 -2.14 -29.98 -6.44
N VAL A 155 -1.06 -29.48 -7.04
CA VAL A 155 -0.34 -30.18 -8.12
C VAL A 155 0.20 -31.53 -7.64
N LYS A 156 0.79 -31.59 -6.44
CA LYS A 156 1.27 -32.85 -5.83
C LYS A 156 0.14 -33.86 -5.62
N GLN A 157 -1.01 -33.43 -5.10
CA GLN A 157 -2.13 -34.34 -4.85
C GLN A 157 -2.71 -34.90 -6.16
N LEU A 158 -2.83 -34.06 -7.20
CA LEU A 158 -3.27 -34.53 -8.52
C LEU A 158 -2.23 -35.47 -9.16
N PHE A 159 -0.94 -35.16 -9.04
CA PHE A 159 0.14 -35.99 -9.54
C PHE A 159 0.20 -37.36 -8.86
N SER A 160 0.01 -37.44 -7.54
CA SER A 160 -0.01 -38.71 -6.80
C SER A 160 -1.24 -39.57 -7.12
N ALA A 161 -2.32 -38.96 -7.63
CA ALA A 161 -3.56 -39.67 -7.96
C ALA A 161 -3.62 -40.17 -9.41
N GLN A 162 -2.71 -39.75 -10.29
CA GLN A 162 -2.64 -40.18 -11.68
C GLN A 162 -1.55 -41.24 -11.89
N THR A 163 -1.63 -41.98 -13.00
CA THR A 163 -0.69 -43.09 -13.32
C THR A 163 -0.06 -42.96 -14.71
N GLU A 164 -0.27 -41.85 -15.40
CA GLU A 164 0.17 -41.62 -16.80
C GLU A 164 1.54 -40.95 -16.88
N TYR A 165 1.93 -40.14 -15.90
CA TYR A 165 3.18 -39.37 -15.88
C TYR A 165 4.07 -39.78 -14.70
N GLU A 166 5.37 -39.90 -14.95
CA GLU A 166 6.36 -40.39 -13.97
C GLU A 166 6.94 -39.29 -13.08
N THR A 167 6.95 -38.04 -13.57
CA THR A 167 7.53 -36.90 -12.86
C THR A 167 6.50 -35.79 -12.64
N ILE A 168 6.64 -35.07 -11.52
CA ILE A 168 5.73 -33.96 -11.20
C ILE A 168 5.95 -32.79 -12.17
N GLU A 169 7.17 -32.61 -12.68
CA GLU A 169 7.52 -31.59 -13.66
C GLU A 169 6.79 -31.82 -14.99
N GLU A 170 6.79 -33.06 -15.49
CA GLU A 170 6.06 -33.43 -16.71
C GLU A 170 4.55 -33.25 -16.51
N PHE A 171 4.01 -33.75 -15.40
CA PHE A 171 2.59 -33.56 -15.08
C PHE A 171 2.21 -32.07 -14.97
N LYS A 172 3.04 -31.25 -14.32
CA LYS A 172 2.83 -29.80 -14.19
C LYS A 172 2.79 -29.14 -15.56
N ASN A 173 3.70 -29.50 -16.47
CA ASN A 173 3.68 -29.01 -17.85
C ASN A 173 2.39 -29.39 -18.56
N ILE A 174 1.93 -30.63 -18.44
CA ILE A 174 0.68 -31.09 -19.07
C ILE A 174 -0.55 -30.34 -18.54
N LEU A 175 -0.61 -30.15 -17.22
CA LEU A 175 -1.66 -29.37 -16.56
C LEU A 175 -1.72 -27.94 -17.12
N TYR A 176 -0.59 -27.23 -17.12
CA TYR A 176 -0.55 -25.84 -17.59
C TYR A 176 -0.77 -25.69 -19.09
N MET A 177 -0.30 -26.64 -19.91
CA MET A 177 -0.57 -26.65 -21.34
C MET A 177 -2.08 -26.84 -21.62
N LYS A 178 -2.74 -27.78 -20.92
CA LYS A 178 -4.19 -27.97 -21.01
C LYS A 178 -4.94 -26.69 -20.64
N VAL A 179 -4.61 -26.09 -19.51
CA VAL A 179 -5.25 -24.85 -19.02
C VAL A 179 -5.05 -23.71 -20.01
N SER A 180 -3.85 -23.58 -20.58
CA SER A 180 -3.54 -22.54 -21.56
C SER A 180 -4.36 -22.69 -22.84
N ARG A 181 -4.50 -23.92 -23.37
CA ARG A 181 -5.33 -24.19 -24.55
C ARG A 181 -6.81 -23.93 -24.28
N ASN A 182 -7.32 -24.41 -23.15
CA ASN A 182 -8.69 -24.15 -22.73
C ASN A 182 -8.95 -22.66 -22.51
N TYR A 183 -7.99 -21.93 -21.92
CA TYR A 183 -8.09 -20.48 -21.79
C TYR A 183 -8.18 -19.84 -23.16
N LEU A 184 -7.27 -20.15 -24.08
CA LEU A 184 -7.29 -19.59 -25.43
C LEU A 184 -8.59 -19.91 -26.18
N ARG A 185 -9.17 -21.09 -25.97
CA ARG A 185 -10.48 -21.49 -26.53
C ARG A 185 -11.65 -20.68 -25.99
N TYR A 186 -11.67 -20.41 -24.68
CA TYR A 186 -12.82 -19.84 -23.98
C TYR A 186 -12.61 -18.39 -23.51
N ARG A 187 -11.46 -17.77 -23.80
CA ARG A 187 -11.14 -16.38 -23.42
C ARG A 187 -12.13 -15.36 -23.95
N TRP A 188 -12.88 -15.71 -25.00
CA TRP A 188 -13.97 -14.87 -25.50
C TRP A 188 -14.96 -14.52 -24.38
N LEU A 189 -15.17 -15.38 -23.38
CA LEU A 189 -16.03 -15.09 -22.24
C LEU A 189 -15.45 -13.98 -21.35
N ILE A 190 -14.13 -14.03 -21.09
CA ILE A 190 -13.41 -12.98 -20.35
C ILE A 190 -13.47 -11.66 -21.12
N THR A 191 -13.20 -11.68 -22.43
CA THR A 191 -13.33 -10.51 -23.30
C THR A 191 -14.77 -9.98 -23.36
N TYR A 192 -15.77 -10.88 -23.29
CA TYR A 192 -17.18 -10.49 -23.30
C TYR A 192 -17.57 -9.73 -22.02
N LEU A 193 -17.25 -10.30 -20.86
CA LEU A 193 -17.63 -9.77 -19.56
C LEU A 193 -16.84 -8.51 -19.21
N PHE A 194 -15.54 -8.52 -19.50
CA PHE A 194 -14.57 -7.54 -18.98
C PHE A 194 -13.89 -6.69 -20.06
N GLY A 195 -14.30 -6.77 -21.33
CA GLY A 195 -13.82 -5.87 -22.36
C GLY A 195 -14.12 -4.41 -22.00
N ALA A 196 -13.10 -3.53 -22.11
CA ALA A 196 -13.17 -2.15 -21.64
C ALA A 196 -12.44 -1.17 -22.57
N SER A 197 -12.47 -1.43 -23.87
CA SER A 197 -11.83 -0.59 -24.89
C SER A 197 -12.74 -0.38 -26.11
N PRO A 198 -13.93 0.24 -25.94
CA PRO A 198 -14.94 0.25 -26.99
C PRO A 198 -14.62 1.17 -28.18
N VAL A 199 -13.90 2.26 -27.92
CA VAL A 199 -13.48 3.27 -28.92
C VAL A 199 -12.07 3.76 -28.60
N SER A 200 -11.40 4.38 -29.57
CA SER A 200 -10.08 4.99 -29.39
C SER A 200 -10.12 6.48 -29.68
N GLU A 201 -9.21 7.22 -29.04
CA GLU A 201 -9.03 8.64 -29.29
C GLU A 201 -8.29 8.92 -30.60
N VAL A 202 -8.40 10.18 -31.05
CA VAL A 202 -7.66 10.67 -32.21
C VAL A 202 -6.16 10.43 -32.04
N GLY A 203 -5.52 9.94 -33.10
CA GLY A 203 -4.11 9.60 -33.09
C GLY A 203 -3.81 8.16 -32.67
N TYR A 204 -4.77 7.32 -32.27
CA TYR A 204 -4.46 5.91 -32.11
C TYR A 204 -4.18 5.22 -33.45
N PHE A 205 -5.05 5.43 -34.43
CA PHE A 205 -4.86 4.97 -35.81
C PHE A 205 -4.22 6.06 -36.66
N THR A 206 -3.24 5.67 -37.47
CA THR A 206 -2.71 6.50 -38.55
C THR A 206 -3.74 6.65 -39.69
N GLU A 207 -3.45 7.49 -40.68
CA GLU A 207 -4.32 7.66 -41.86
C GLU A 207 -4.34 6.42 -42.78
N ARG A 208 -3.35 5.54 -42.67
CA ARG A 208 -3.18 4.35 -43.52
C ARG A 208 -3.76 3.08 -42.92
N GLU A 209 -4.10 3.11 -41.64
CA GLU A 209 -4.62 1.94 -40.93
C GLU A 209 -6.14 1.85 -41.03
N GLU A 210 -6.62 0.62 -41.19
CA GLU A 210 -8.04 0.30 -41.06
C GLU A 210 -8.52 0.54 -39.64
N ARG A 211 -9.82 0.85 -39.52
CA ARG A 211 -10.51 1.13 -38.27
C ARG A 211 -11.81 0.33 -38.22
N PRO A 212 -12.30 -0.04 -37.04
CA PRO A 212 -13.59 -0.70 -36.94
C PRO A 212 -14.74 0.23 -37.35
N ASN A 213 -15.79 -0.37 -37.88
CA ASN A 213 -17.02 0.33 -38.27
C ASN A 213 -17.91 0.55 -37.04
N GLY A 214 -17.57 1.56 -36.24
CA GLY A 214 -18.30 1.93 -35.02
C GLY A 214 -17.67 1.37 -33.73
N PRO A 215 -18.37 1.52 -32.59
CA PRO A 215 -17.88 1.04 -31.31
C PRO A 215 -17.89 -0.48 -31.25
N VAL A 216 -16.87 -1.03 -30.62
CA VAL A 216 -16.71 -2.47 -30.39
C VAL A 216 -16.69 -2.74 -28.89
N ARG A 217 -16.53 -3.98 -28.48
CA ARG A 217 -16.46 -4.35 -27.06
C ARG A 217 -15.06 -4.16 -26.50
N SER A 218 -14.05 -4.60 -27.25
CA SER A 218 -12.65 -4.47 -26.85
C SER A 218 -11.76 -4.34 -28.08
N LEU A 219 -11.34 -3.12 -28.40
CA LEU A 219 -10.33 -2.83 -29.43
C LEU A 219 -9.02 -3.53 -29.12
N ARG A 220 -8.59 -3.50 -27.84
CA ARG A 220 -7.32 -4.08 -27.38
C ARG A 220 -7.21 -5.57 -27.68
N ASN A 221 -8.33 -6.30 -27.58
CA ASN A 221 -8.40 -7.74 -27.82
C ASN A 221 -8.84 -8.14 -29.22
N SER A 222 -8.91 -7.18 -30.15
CA SER A 222 -9.25 -7.40 -31.56
C SER A 222 -8.01 -7.31 -32.46
N ALA A 223 -8.19 -7.57 -33.76
CA ALA A 223 -7.15 -7.34 -34.77
C ALA A 223 -6.65 -5.88 -34.87
N PHE A 224 -7.38 -4.91 -34.30
CA PHE A 224 -7.01 -3.49 -34.25
C PHE A 224 -6.18 -3.11 -33.02
N GLY A 225 -6.02 -4.03 -32.06
CA GLY A 225 -5.15 -3.90 -30.90
C GLY A 225 -3.68 -4.11 -31.25
N TYR A 226 -2.86 -4.42 -30.25
CA TYR A 226 -1.51 -4.89 -30.47
C TYR A 226 -1.53 -6.40 -30.75
N LYS A 227 -0.86 -6.82 -31.84
CA LYS A 227 -0.64 -8.23 -32.19
C LYS A 227 0.70 -8.36 -32.92
N ASN A 228 1.32 -9.54 -32.85
CA ASN A 228 2.45 -9.83 -33.72
C ASN A 228 2.00 -9.93 -35.20
N ASN A 229 2.99 -9.96 -36.09
CA ASN A 229 2.78 -10.20 -37.52
C ASN A 229 2.14 -11.58 -37.78
N GLU A 230 1.38 -11.73 -38.88
CA GLU A 230 0.60 -12.94 -39.18
C GLU A 230 1.44 -14.22 -39.39
N ASN A 231 2.74 -14.05 -39.66
CA ASN A 231 3.71 -15.13 -39.79
C ASN A 231 4.20 -15.67 -38.43
N VAL A 232 3.83 -15.05 -37.31
CA VAL A 232 4.13 -15.51 -35.94
C VAL A 232 3.05 -16.50 -35.50
N LYS A 233 3.35 -17.80 -35.57
CA LYS A 233 2.45 -18.89 -35.16
C LYS A 233 3.16 -19.90 -34.27
N VAL A 234 2.75 -19.97 -33.00
CA VAL A 234 3.36 -20.86 -31.99
C VAL A 234 2.35 -21.93 -31.60
N SER A 235 2.77 -23.20 -31.67
CA SER A 235 1.95 -24.34 -31.28
C SER A 235 1.80 -24.45 -29.76
N TYR A 236 0.58 -24.69 -29.29
CA TYR A 236 0.28 -25.01 -27.89
C TYR A 236 0.06 -26.53 -27.68
N GLU A 237 0.45 -27.36 -28.65
CA GLU A 237 0.31 -28.82 -28.57
C GLU A 237 1.08 -29.43 -27.39
N SER A 238 2.36 -29.07 -27.26
CA SER A 238 3.21 -29.46 -26.14
C SER A 238 4.18 -28.34 -25.79
N LEU A 239 4.72 -28.37 -24.57
CA LEU A 239 5.71 -27.38 -24.14
C LEU A 239 6.95 -27.38 -25.05
N GLN A 240 7.36 -28.55 -25.55
CA GLN A 240 8.50 -28.66 -26.46
C GLN A 240 8.25 -27.97 -27.80
N HIS A 241 7.07 -28.15 -28.40
CA HIS A 241 6.70 -27.45 -29.63
C HIS A 241 6.63 -25.94 -29.42
N TYR A 242 6.01 -25.51 -28.32
CA TYR A 242 5.91 -24.10 -27.93
C TYR A 242 7.28 -23.43 -27.88
N ILE A 243 8.24 -24.04 -27.16
CA ILE A 243 9.61 -23.53 -27.04
C ILE A 243 10.33 -23.54 -28.39
N ASN A 244 10.26 -24.67 -29.12
CA ASN A 244 10.96 -24.83 -30.40
C ASN A 244 10.47 -23.85 -31.46
N ASP A 245 9.16 -23.59 -31.53
CA ASP A 245 8.58 -22.64 -32.47
C ASP A 245 9.07 -21.22 -32.20
N ILE A 246 9.11 -20.79 -30.92
CA ILE A 246 9.62 -19.47 -30.53
C ILE A 246 11.11 -19.35 -30.83
N HIS A 247 11.93 -20.34 -30.43
CA HIS A 247 13.36 -20.33 -30.72
C HIS A 247 13.63 -20.26 -32.23
N ARG A 248 12.92 -21.06 -33.03
CA ARG A 248 13.05 -21.05 -34.49
C ARG A 248 12.68 -19.69 -35.08
N MET A 249 11.68 -19.00 -34.54
CA MET A 249 11.32 -17.65 -34.99
C MET A 249 12.39 -16.61 -34.66
N VAL A 250 13.04 -16.73 -33.50
CA VAL A 250 14.16 -15.87 -33.12
C VAL A 250 15.37 -16.14 -34.03
N GLU A 251 15.73 -17.41 -34.24
CA GLU A 251 16.83 -17.82 -35.12
C GLU A 251 16.65 -17.35 -36.56
N ASN A 252 15.40 -17.37 -37.06
CA ASN A 252 15.06 -16.92 -38.41
C ASN A 252 14.84 -15.40 -38.50
N GLY A 253 14.98 -14.65 -37.41
CA GLY A 253 14.78 -13.19 -37.38
C GLY A 253 13.33 -12.75 -37.59
N ILE A 254 12.35 -13.64 -37.38
CA ILE A 254 10.92 -13.30 -37.37
C ILE A 254 10.57 -12.56 -36.08
N LEU A 255 11.18 -12.97 -34.97
CA LEU A 255 11.18 -12.24 -33.70
C LEU A 255 12.62 -11.81 -33.41
N SER A 256 12.81 -10.63 -32.83
CA SER A 256 14.11 -10.18 -32.34
C SER A 256 14.52 -10.94 -31.08
N GLU A 257 13.58 -11.22 -30.19
CA GLU A 257 13.80 -11.90 -28.91
C GLU A 257 12.54 -12.68 -28.49
N GLU A 258 12.67 -13.68 -27.63
CA GLU A 258 11.54 -14.49 -27.13
C GLU A 258 10.44 -13.65 -26.47
N LYS A 259 10.82 -12.54 -25.81
CA LYS A 259 9.91 -11.63 -25.12
C LYS A 259 9.00 -10.82 -26.07
N GLU A 260 9.32 -10.79 -27.37
CA GLU A 260 8.47 -10.17 -28.41
C GLU A 260 7.20 -10.97 -28.69
N PHE A 261 7.22 -12.29 -28.45
CA PHE A 261 6.05 -13.13 -28.68
C PHE A 261 4.88 -12.70 -27.79
N TYR A 262 3.83 -12.18 -28.42
CA TYR A 262 2.63 -11.68 -27.82
C TYR A 262 1.50 -12.69 -27.98
N SER A 263 0.89 -13.06 -26.86
CA SER A 263 -0.26 -13.94 -26.79
C SER A 263 -1.09 -13.57 -25.58
N ALA A 264 -2.38 -13.87 -25.60
CA ALA A 264 -3.28 -13.68 -24.46
C ALA A 264 -2.84 -14.52 -23.24
N VAL A 265 -2.13 -15.62 -23.47
CA VAL A 265 -1.59 -16.51 -22.42
C VAL A 265 -0.11 -16.74 -22.66
N ARG A 266 0.72 -16.41 -21.66
CA ARG A 266 2.15 -16.68 -21.69
C ARG A 266 2.52 -17.66 -20.57
N LEU A 267 3.31 -18.67 -20.95
CA LEU A 267 3.86 -19.66 -20.02
C LEU A 267 5.17 -19.13 -19.42
N ARG A 268 5.32 -19.22 -18.10
CA ARG A 268 6.50 -18.67 -17.42
C ARG A 268 7.20 -19.73 -16.57
N GLY A 269 8.50 -19.91 -16.80
CA GLY A 269 9.40 -20.73 -15.97
C GLY A 269 10.13 -19.91 -14.89
N GLY A 270 10.12 -18.59 -15.03
CA GLY A 270 10.82 -17.63 -14.18
C GLY A 270 10.64 -16.21 -14.70
N LYS A 271 11.64 -15.35 -14.45
CA LYS A 271 11.61 -13.96 -14.91
C LYS A 271 11.80 -13.86 -16.41
N GLN A 272 12.49 -14.82 -17.04
CA GLN A 272 12.78 -14.82 -18.47
C GLN A 272 12.17 -16.05 -19.16
N MET A 273 11.86 -15.93 -20.45
CA MET A 273 11.41 -17.07 -21.27
C MET A 273 12.48 -18.17 -21.35
N ALA A 274 13.76 -17.78 -21.37
CA ALA A 274 14.92 -18.68 -21.30
C ALA A 274 14.99 -19.55 -20.02
N ASP A 275 14.19 -19.27 -18.99
CA ASP A 275 14.05 -20.13 -17.80
C ASP A 275 13.16 -21.35 -18.09
N LEU A 276 12.19 -21.20 -19.00
CA LEU A 276 11.16 -22.20 -19.28
C LEU A 276 11.71 -23.57 -19.70
N PRO A 277 12.74 -23.68 -20.58
CA PRO A 277 13.35 -24.97 -20.91
C PRO A 277 14.03 -25.67 -19.73
N LYS A 278 14.45 -24.91 -18.70
CA LYS A 278 15.19 -25.44 -17.54
C LYS A 278 14.25 -25.87 -16.42
N THR A 279 13.18 -25.13 -16.19
CA THR A 279 12.30 -25.31 -15.03
C THR A 279 10.97 -25.96 -15.37
N GLY A 280 10.59 -26.03 -16.65
CA GLY A 280 9.20 -26.24 -17.05
C GLY A 280 8.32 -25.04 -16.66
N VAL A 281 7.01 -25.18 -16.83
CA VAL A 281 6.04 -24.14 -16.51
C VAL A 281 5.91 -24.01 -14.99
N ARG A 282 6.14 -22.81 -14.46
CA ARG A 282 5.84 -22.48 -13.06
C ARG A 282 4.45 -21.88 -12.91
N TYR A 283 4.13 -20.89 -13.74
CA TYR A 283 2.89 -20.13 -13.68
C TYR A 283 2.43 -19.66 -15.08
N ILE A 284 1.19 -19.20 -15.16
CA ILE A 284 0.59 -18.58 -16.36
C ILE A 284 0.46 -17.07 -16.13
N GLU A 285 0.78 -16.30 -17.17
CA GLU A 285 0.51 -14.86 -17.26
C GLU A 285 -0.64 -14.64 -18.27
N LEU A 286 -1.79 -14.13 -17.79
CA LEU A 286 -2.93 -13.74 -18.62
C LEU A 286 -2.81 -12.26 -18.99
N ARG A 287 -2.88 -11.93 -20.27
CA ARG A 287 -2.53 -10.59 -20.77
C ARG A 287 -3.67 -9.85 -21.48
N ASN A 288 -4.81 -10.49 -21.66
CA ASN A 288 -5.95 -9.93 -22.41
C ASN A 288 -6.93 -9.09 -21.55
N LEU A 289 -6.57 -8.77 -20.30
CA LEU A 289 -7.44 -8.00 -19.41
C LEU A 289 -7.29 -6.49 -19.68
N ASP A 290 -8.39 -5.82 -20.03
CA ASP A 290 -8.44 -4.38 -20.19
C ASP A 290 -8.54 -3.69 -18.81
N LEU A 291 -8.19 -2.42 -18.72
CA LEU A 291 -8.42 -1.61 -17.53
C LEU A 291 -9.92 -1.31 -17.38
N ASN A 292 -10.50 -1.73 -16.26
CA ASN A 292 -11.85 -1.39 -15.86
C ASN A 292 -11.89 0.06 -15.34
N PRO A 293 -12.52 1.01 -16.05
CA PRO A 293 -12.55 2.42 -15.63
C PRO A 293 -13.41 2.67 -14.39
N PHE A 294 -14.24 1.71 -13.98
CA PHE A 294 -15.11 1.83 -12.81
C PHE A 294 -14.46 1.25 -11.54
N ALA A 295 -13.27 0.68 -11.67
CA ALA A 295 -12.46 0.21 -10.55
C ALA A 295 -11.27 1.16 -10.37
N PRO A 296 -11.05 1.75 -9.17
CA PRO A 296 -9.93 2.65 -8.93
C PRO A 296 -8.55 2.08 -9.29
N LEU A 297 -8.40 0.76 -9.18
CA LEU A 297 -7.17 0.03 -9.47
C LEU A 297 -7.14 -0.55 -10.88
N GLY A 298 -8.08 -0.20 -11.77
CA GLY A 298 -8.21 -0.75 -13.11
C GLY A 298 -8.72 -2.19 -13.16
N VAL A 299 -8.97 -2.81 -12.01
CA VAL A 299 -9.58 -4.13 -11.85
C VAL A 299 -10.20 -4.23 -10.45
N ASP A 300 -11.24 -5.05 -10.30
CA ASP A 300 -11.89 -5.32 -9.01
C ASP A 300 -11.68 -6.77 -8.57
N GLU A 301 -11.80 -6.99 -7.25
CA GLU A 301 -11.60 -8.30 -6.62
C GLU A 301 -12.59 -9.36 -7.14
N GLU A 302 -13.85 -8.98 -7.37
CA GLU A 302 -14.90 -9.86 -7.90
C GLU A 302 -14.53 -10.44 -9.27
N SER A 303 -14.04 -9.60 -10.20
CA SER A 303 -13.61 -10.02 -11.53
C SER A 303 -12.43 -11.00 -11.46
N LEU A 304 -11.47 -10.76 -10.57
CA LEU A 304 -10.32 -11.65 -10.38
C LEU A 304 -10.71 -12.97 -9.71
N GLU A 305 -11.64 -12.95 -8.74
CA GLU A 305 -12.19 -14.16 -8.14
C GLU A 305 -12.91 -15.01 -9.18
N PHE A 306 -13.65 -14.39 -10.11
CA PHE A 306 -14.29 -15.11 -11.20
C PHE A 306 -13.26 -15.70 -12.15
N ILE A 307 -12.21 -14.95 -12.51
CA ILE A 307 -11.11 -15.46 -13.33
C ILE A 307 -10.42 -16.65 -12.63
N HIS A 308 -10.21 -16.59 -11.32
CA HIS A 308 -9.65 -17.73 -10.57
C HIS A 308 -10.56 -18.96 -10.61
N LEU A 309 -11.86 -18.80 -10.37
CA LEU A 309 -12.83 -19.89 -10.53
C LEU A 309 -12.84 -20.44 -11.98
N PHE A 310 -12.71 -19.55 -12.95
CA PHE A 310 -12.60 -19.91 -14.36
C PHE A 310 -11.32 -20.71 -14.62
N MET A 311 -10.17 -20.32 -14.06
CA MET A 311 -8.92 -21.10 -14.17
C MET A 311 -9.07 -22.52 -13.61
N LEU A 312 -9.86 -22.72 -12.55
CA LEU A 312 -10.20 -24.06 -12.06
C LEU A 312 -11.10 -24.82 -13.05
N TYR A 313 -12.10 -24.14 -13.63
CA TYR A 313 -12.95 -24.71 -14.68
C TYR A 313 -12.16 -25.17 -15.91
N LEU A 314 -11.09 -24.46 -16.28
CA LEU A 314 -10.24 -24.84 -17.41
C LEU A 314 -9.45 -26.13 -17.16
N VAL A 315 -9.22 -26.51 -15.90
CA VAL A 315 -8.70 -27.84 -15.54
C VAL A 315 -9.82 -28.88 -15.62
N TRP A 316 -11.02 -28.53 -15.17
CA TRP A 316 -12.19 -29.39 -15.11
C TRP A 316 -12.72 -29.83 -16.48
N THR A 317 -12.78 -28.90 -17.44
CA THR A 317 -13.37 -29.14 -18.77
C THR A 317 -12.39 -29.80 -19.74
N ASP A 318 -12.91 -30.65 -20.63
CA ASP A 318 -12.12 -31.36 -21.62
C ASP A 318 -12.06 -30.64 -22.97
N GLU A 319 -10.92 -30.81 -23.64
CA GLU A 319 -10.68 -30.33 -25.00
C GLU A 319 -11.45 -31.23 -25.99
N LYS A 320 -12.05 -30.65 -27.02
CA LYS A 320 -12.92 -31.39 -27.97
C LYS A 320 -12.35 -31.52 -29.38
N GLU A 321 -11.24 -30.85 -29.65
CA GLU A 321 -10.55 -30.80 -30.94
C GLU A 321 -9.04 -31.02 -30.73
N ALA A 322 -8.28 -31.14 -31.81
CA ALA A 322 -6.83 -31.17 -31.73
C ALA A 322 -6.30 -29.83 -31.15
N PRO A 323 -5.17 -29.83 -30.40
CA PRO A 323 -4.67 -28.66 -29.69
C PRO A 323 -4.63 -27.34 -30.48
N ASN A 324 -4.12 -27.38 -31.72
CA ASN A 324 -3.98 -26.17 -32.53
C ASN A 324 -5.31 -25.71 -33.14
N ASP A 325 -6.19 -26.63 -33.53
CA ASP A 325 -7.53 -26.31 -34.02
C ASP A 325 -8.39 -25.73 -32.88
N TRP A 326 -8.26 -26.29 -31.67
CA TRP A 326 -8.94 -25.81 -30.47
C TRP A 326 -8.59 -24.36 -30.14
N VAL A 327 -7.31 -24.02 -30.21
CA VAL A 327 -6.82 -22.64 -30.02
C VAL A 327 -7.30 -21.73 -31.17
N ALA A 328 -7.19 -22.16 -32.42
CA ALA A 328 -7.60 -21.37 -33.58
C ALA A 328 -9.12 -21.06 -33.58
N THR A 329 -9.94 -22.02 -33.16
CA THR A 329 -11.38 -21.80 -32.91
C THR A 329 -11.57 -20.71 -31.85
N GLY A 330 -10.81 -20.77 -30.75
CA GLY A 330 -10.80 -19.73 -29.72
C GLY A 330 -10.45 -18.34 -30.24
N ASP A 331 -9.40 -18.24 -31.06
CA ASP A 331 -8.96 -16.98 -31.67
C ASP A 331 -10.06 -16.35 -32.51
N PHE A 332 -10.69 -17.16 -33.39
CA PHE A 332 -11.78 -16.73 -34.24
C PHE A 332 -12.98 -16.25 -33.44
N LEU A 333 -13.39 -17.00 -32.41
CA LEU A 333 -14.51 -16.64 -31.55
C LEU A 333 -14.24 -15.38 -30.74
N ASN A 334 -13.03 -15.23 -30.19
CA ASN A 334 -12.64 -14.05 -29.45
C ASN A 334 -12.66 -12.80 -30.33
N GLU A 335 -12.17 -12.88 -31.57
CA GLU A 335 -12.20 -11.76 -32.51
C GLU A 335 -13.63 -11.28 -32.76
N GLN A 336 -14.56 -12.21 -33.00
CA GLN A 336 -15.98 -11.87 -33.19
C GLN A 336 -16.60 -11.20 -31.96
N VAL A 337 -16.23 -11.66 -30.76
CA VAL A 337 -16.73 -11.09 -29.51
C VAL A 337 -16.13 -9.72 -29.24
N ALA A 338 -14.82 -9.56 -29.46
CA ALA A 338 -14.09 -8.32 -29.28
C ALA A 338 -14.63 -7.20 -30.20
N LEU A 339 -14.92 -7.54 -31.46
CA LEU A 339 -15.51 -6.63 -32.46
C LEU A 339 -17.03 -6.45 -32.34
N GLY A 340 -17.70 -7.20 -31.46
CA GLY A 340 -19.15 -7.04 -31.23
C GLY A 340 -19.46 -5.69 -30.59
N HIS A 341 -20.60 -5.08 -30.95
CA HIS A 341 -21.06 -3.84 -30.31
C HIS A 341 -21.23 -4.04 -28.78
N PRO A 342 -20.94 -3.04 -27.92
CA PRO A 342 -21.08 -3.14 -26.46
C PRO A 342 -22.45 -3.67 -25.98
N PHE A 343 -23.54 -3.15 -26.56
CA PHE A 343 -24.92 -3.58 -26.26
C PHE A 343 -25.38 -4.84 -27.02
N ALA A 344 -24.57 -5.39 -27.92
CA ALA A 344 -24.96 -6.60 -28.61
C ALA A 344 -24.83 -7.82 -27.68
N GLN A 345 -25.87 -8.65 -27.64
CA GLN A 345 -25.79 -9.96 -27.02
C GLN A 345 -24.77 -10.83 -27.75
N VAL A 346 -23.99 -11.59 -26.98
CA VAL A 346 -22.99 -12.49 -27.56
C VAL A 346 -23.65 -13.55 -28.43
N LYS A 347 -23.12 -13.76 -29.64
CA LYS A 347 -23.59 -14.82 -30.56
C LYS A 347 -23.37 -16.24 -30.01
N LEU A 348 -22.54 -16.36 -28.97
CA LEU A 348 -22.15 -17.60 -28.29
C LEU A 348 -22.96 -17.85 -27.01
N LEU A 349 -24.16 -17.27 -26.88
CA LEU A 349 -24.97 -17.38 -25.66
C LEU A 349 -25.18 -18.83 -25.21
N ALA A 350 -25.48 -19.74 -26.15
CA ALA A 350 -25.67 -21.16 -25.84
C ALA A 350 -24.38 -21.86 -25.36
N GLU A 351 -23.20 -21.41 -25.83
CA GLU A 351 -21.93 -21.90 -25.30
C GLU A 351 -21.64 -21.31 -23.92
N GLY A 352 -21.90 -20.02 -23.72
CA GLY A 352 -21.78 -19.38 -22.41
C GLY A 352 -22.67 -20.06 -21.37
N ASP A 353 -23.95 -20.28 -21.67
CA ASP A 353 -24.89 -20.99 -20.79
C ASP A 353 -24.38 -22.39 -20.41
N ARG A 354 -23.76 -23.10 -21.36
CA ARG A 354 -23.14 -24.40 -21.11
C ARG A 354 -21.95 -24.30 -20.17
N ILE A 355 -21.06 -23.31 -20.38
CA ILE A 355 -19.91 -23.06 -19.50
C ILE A 355 -20.40 -22.79 -18.07
N PHE A 356 -21.38 -21.90 -17.89
CA PHE A 356 -21.94 -21.60 -16.57
C PHE A 356 -22.59 -22.83 -15.91
N ALA A 357 -23.30 -23.67 -16.67
CA ALA A 357 -23.86 -24.91 -16.14
C ALA A 357 -22.77 -25.94 -15.73
N GLU A 358 -21.72 -26.09 -16.54
CA GLU A 358 -20.58 -26.96 -16.19
C GLU A 358 -19.81 -26.42 -14.96
N MET A 359 -19.75 -25.11 -14.79
CA MET A 359 -19.19 -24.48 -13.58
C MET A 359 -20.06 -24.72 -12.35
N ASP A 360 -21.40 -24.74 -12.47
CA ASP A 360 -22.29 -25.15 -11.38
C ASP A 360 -22.01 -26.61 -10.98
N GLU A 361 -21.91 -27.52 -11.95
CA GLU A 361 -21.57 -28.92 -11.68
C GLU A 361 -20.22 -29.04 -10.96
N MET A 362 -19.21 -28.28 -11.39
CA MET A 362 -17.90 -28.25 -10.75
C MET A 362 -18.00 -27.73 -9.31
N ILE A 363 -18.73 -26.64 -9.08
CA ILE A 363 -18.93 -26.07 -7.74
C ILE A 363 -19.59 -27.09 -6.81
N GLU A 364 -20.61 -27.80 -7.29
CA GLU A 364 -21.30 -28.82 -6.50
C GLU A 364 -20.41 -30.03 -6.22
N ALA A 365 -19.65 -30.50 -7.21
CA ALA A 365 -18.76 -31.65 -7.05
C ALA A 365 -17.56 -31.37 -6.13
N LEU A 366 -17.12 -30.11 -6.05
CA LEU A 366 -15.96 -29.67 -5.26
C LEU A 366 -16.35 -28.97 -3.95
N ASP A 367 -17.64 -28.96 -3.59
CA ASP A 367 -18.18 -28.32 -2.38
C ASP A 367 -17.87 -26.80 -2.26
N LEU A 368 -17.77 -26.09 -3.39
CA LEU A 368 -17.39 -24.66 -3.47
C LEU A 368 -18.60 -23.70 -3.39
N PHE A 369 -19.59 -23.99 -2.55
CA PHE A 369 -20.90 -23.33 -2.58
C PHE A 369 -20.86 -21.79 -2.43
N ARG A 370 -19.80 -21.23 -1.83
CA ARG A 370 -19.59 -19.78 -1.73
C ARG A 370 -19.43 -19.11 -3.09
N ALA A 371 -18.93 -19.83 -4.10
CA ALA A 371 -18.72 -19.32 -5.46
C ALA A 371 -20.04 -19.20 -6.27
N LYS A 372 -21.15 -19.79 -5.83
CA LYS A 372 -22.43 -19.73 -6.56
C LYS A 372 -22.93 -18.29 -6.76
N LYS A 373 -22.79 -17.43 -5.74
CA LYS A 373 -23.19 -16.02 -5.84
C LYS A 373 -22.38 -15.28 -6.90
N LEU A 374 -21.07 -15.45 -6.88
CA LEU A 374 -20.15 -14.87 -7.85
C LEU A 374 -20.48 -15.32 -9.28
N LEU A 375 -20.72 -16.62 -9.46
CA LEU A 375 -21.07 -17.20 -10.76
C LEU A 375 -22.37 -16.59 -11.33
N GLU A 376 -23.37 -16.36 -10.48
CA GLU A 376 -24.66 -15.83 -10.92
C GLU A 376 -24.60 -14.36 -11.37
N ILE A 377 -23.71 -13.57 -10.78
CA ILE A 377 -23.46 -12.17 -11.19
C ILE A 377 -23.02 -12.14 -12.66
N HIS A 378 -22.01 -12.94 -13.00
CA HIS A 378 -21.49 -12.97 -14.37
C HIS A 378 -22.41 -13.72 -15.34
N ARG A 379 -23.19 -14.70 -14.87
CA ARG A 379 -24.27 -15.32 -15.68
C ARG A 379 -25.31 -14.28 -16.09
N THR A 380 -25.64 -13.36 -15.19
CA THR A 380 -26.58 -12.26 -15.47
C THR A 380 -26.00 -11.30 -16.53
N GLN A 381 -24.71 -10.97 -16.45
CA GLN A 381 -24.02 -10.16 -17.45
C GLN A 381 -23.98 -10.82 -18.83
N LEU A 382 -23.88 -12.15 -18.91
CA LEU A 382 -23.97 -12.89 -20.18
C LEU A 382 -25.26 -12.57 -20.94
N ARG A 383 -26.38 -12.45 -20.22
CA ARG A 383 -27.72 -12.21 -20.79
C ARG A 383 -28.08 -10.73 -20.91
N THR A 384 -27.40 -9.86 -20.17
CA THR A 384 -27.70 -8.42 -20.06
C THR A 384 -26.46 -7.61 -20.42
N PRO A 385 -26.18 -7.37 -21.73
CA PRO A 385 -24.94 -6.75 -22.20
C PRO A 385 -24.61 -5.41 -21.55
N ASP A 386 -25.62 -4.61 -21.20
CA ASP A 386 -25.47 -3.29 -20.56
C ASP A 386 -24.81 -3.38 -19.17
N LEU A 387 -24.82 -4.54 -18.53
CA LEU A 387 -24.15 -4.79 -17.25
C LEU A 387 -22.67 -5.19 -17.39
N THR A 388 -22.21 -5.52 -18.60
CA THR A 388 -20.79 -5.75 -18.91
C THR A 388 -20.01 -4.43 -18.83
N ILE A 389 -18.68 -4.49 -18.67
CA ILE A 389 -17.87 -3.27 -18.56
C ILE A 389 -18.03 -2.39 -19.81
N ALA A 390 -17.87 -2.96 -21.01
CA ALA A 390 -18.08 -2.26 -22.28
C ALA A 390 -19.50 -1.66 -22.39
N GLY A 391 -20.53 -2.39 -21.96
CA GLY A 391 -21.91 -1.89 -21.95
C GLY A 391 -22.06 -0.64 -21.07
N LYS A 392 -21.59 -0.71 -19.82
CA LYS A 392 -21.57 0.44 -18.90
C LYS A 392 -20.78 1.62 -19.45
N MET A 393 -19.62 1.37 -20.05
CA MET A 393 -18.81 2.41 -20.69
C MET A 393 -19.57 3.08 -21.84
N TRP A 394 -20.20 2.29 -22.71
CA TRP A 394 -20.89 2.81 -23.88
C TRP A 394 -22.09 3.69 -23.52
N THR A 395 -22.85 3.33 -22.46
CA THR A 395 -23.91 4.19 -21.90
C THR A 395 -23.44 5.62 -21.60
N ILE A 396 -22.19 5.77 -21.17
CA ILE A 396 -21.59 7.08 -20.86
C ILE A 396 -21.00 7.71 -22.13
N ILE A 397 -20.23 6.94 -22.91
CA ILE A 397 -19.48 7.42 -24.09
C ILE A 397 -20.43 7.91 -25.18
N GLU A 398 -21.55 7.22 -25.42
CA GLU A 398 -22.51 7.57 -26.47
C GLU A 398 -23.11 8.97 -26.27
N SER A 399 -23.32 9.37 -25.01
CA SER A 399 -23.84 10.70 -24.66
C SER A 399 -22.74 11.75 -24.47
N ASN A 400 -21.47 11.34 -24.35
CA ASN A 400 -20.33 12.20 -24.04
C ASN A 400 -19.13 11.85 -24.94
N SER A 401 -17.99 11.46 -24.35
CA SER A 401 -16.82 10.97 -25.06
C SER A 401 -16.00 10.02 -24.20
N ASN A 402 -15.15 9.22 -24.83
CA ASN A 402 -14.20 8.36 -24.14
C ASN A 402 -13.13 9.17 -23.38
N GLN A 403 -12.70 10.31 -23.94
CA GLN A 403 -11.84 11.26 -23.26
C GLN A 403 -12.45 11.80 -21.95
N GLU A 404 -13.72 12.22 -21.99
CA GLU A 404 -14.39 12.76 -20.80
C GLU A 404 -14.54 11.72 -19.69
N LEU A 405 -14.89 10.47 -20.06
CA LEU A 405 -14.92 9.34 -19.12
C LEU A 405 -13.56 9.15 -18.44
N GLY A 406 -12.46 9.15 -19.21
CA GLY A 406 -11.11 9.03 -18.67
C GLY A 406 -10.70 10.19 -17.77
N ILE A 407 -11.13 11.42 -18.08
CA ILE A 407 -10.85 12.60 -17.25
C ILE A 407 -11.60 12.55 -15.92
N ILE A 408 -12.89 12.19 -15.94
CA ILE A 408 -13.73 12.14 -14.73
C ILE A 408 -13.18 11.13 -13.74
N PHE A 409 -13.02 9.87 -14.16
CA PHE A 409 -12.51 8.82 -13.28
C PHE A 409 -11.04 9.00 -12.92
N GLY A 410 -10.21 9.50 -13.85
CA GLY A 410 -8.81 9.80 -13.56
C GLY A 410 -8.65 10.85 -12.45
N LYS A 411 -9.48 11.91 -12.47
CA LYS A 411 -9.53 12.92 -11.39
C LYS A 411 -10.07 12.38 -10.09
N GLU A 412 -11.14 11.60 -10.14
CA GLU A 412 -11.74 10.98 -8.96
C GLU A 412 -10.72 10.11 -8.23
N TYR A 413 -10.07 9.19 -8.95
CA TYR A 413 -9.10 8.27 -8.37
C TYR A 413 -7.81 8.96 -7.93
N HIS A 414 -7.38 10.01 -8.64
CA HIS A 414 -6.32 10.88 -8.14
C HIS A 414 -6.74 11.55 -6.83
N GLY A 415 -7.95 12.14 -6.75
CA GLY A 415 -8.45 12.79 -5.54
C GLY A 415 -8.48 11.87 -4.32
N MET A 416 -8.92 10.62 -4.50
CA MET A 416 -8.94 9.61 -3.43
C MET A 416 -7.57 9.36 -2.79
N ALA A 417 -6.48 9.43 -3.56
CA ALA A 417 -5.11 9.25 -3.05
C ALA A 417 -4.65 10.41 -2.14
N PHE A 418 -5.24 11.60 -2.29
CA PHE A 418 -4.88 12.81 -1.54
C PHE A 418 -5.88 13.18 -0.45
N GLU A 419 -6.99 12.46 -0.31
CA GLU A 419 -8.00 12.71 0.73
C GLU A 419 -7.42 12.49 2.14
N HIS A 420 -6.67 11.40 2.32
CA HIS A 420 -5.99 11.06 3.58
C HIS A 420 -4.51 10.74 3.32
N PRO A 421 -3.64 11.74 3.09
CA PRO A 421 -2.26 11.53 2.67
C PRO A 421 -1.39 10.84 3.73
N TYR A 422 -1.86 10.78 4.98
CA TYR A 422 -1.22 10.08 6.09
C TYR A 422 -1.58 8.58 6.16
N GLN A 423 -2.56 8.12 5.39
CA GLN A 423 -2.91 6.70 5.27
C GLN A 423 -2.31 6.10 4.00
N LEU A 424 -2.05 4.79 4.03
CA LEU A 424 -1.64 4.02 2.86
C LEU A 424 -2.77 3.08 2.45
N ALA A 425 -3.25 3.21 1.22
CA ALA A 425 -4.26 2.30 0.67
C ALA A 425 -3.79 0.84 0.78
N GLY A 426 -4.70 -0.09 1.09
CA GLY A 426 -4.39 -1.50 1.32
C GLY A 426 -3.86 -1.86 2.72
N PHE A 427 -3.32 -0.89 3.48
CA PHE A 427 -2.73 -1.11 4.82
C PHE A 427 -3.26 -0.16 5.90
N ARG A 428 -4.47 0.40 5.71
CA ARG A 428 -5.10 1.36 6.62
C ARG A 428 -5.32 0.84 8.05
N ASN A 429 -5.27 -0.48 8.25
CA ASN A 429 -5.42 -1.12 9.56
C ASN A 429 -4.13 -1.13 10.39
N MET A 430 -2.98 -0.87 9.78
CA MET A 430 -1.69 -0.76 10.48
C MET A 430 -1.56 0.58 11.20
N GLU A 431 -0.55 0.73 12.06
CA GLU A 431 -0.22 2.01 12.68
C GLU A 431 0.22 3.03 11.62
N LEU A 432 -0.11 4.32 11.82
CA LEU A 432 0.23 5.38 10.86
C LEU A 432 1.74 5.48 10.60
N SER A 433 2.58 5.31 11.64
CA SER A 433 4.04 5.30 11.48
C SER A 433 4.49 4.18 10.52
N THR A 434 3.89 2.98 10.65
CA THR A 434 4.15 1.84 9.76
C THR A 434 3.63 2.06 8.35
N GLN A 435 2.45 2.67 8.20
CA GLN A 435 1.91 3.02 6.89
C GLN A 435 2.83 4.02 6.14
N LEU A 436 3.32 5.05 6.83
CA LEU A 436 4.25 6.03 6.25
C LEU A 436 5.60 5.38 5.88
N PHE A 437 6.10 4.47 6.72
CA PHE A 437 7.33 3.73 6.41
C PHE A 437 7.15 2.76 5.22
N LEU A 438 6.00 2.09 5.12
CA LEU A 438 5.64 1.29 3.94
C LEU A 438 5.56 2.15 2.68
N PHE A 439 4.97 3.35 2.76
CA PHE A 439 4.93 4.29 1.65
C PHE A 439 6.34 4.61 1.16
N ASP A 440 7.25 4.98 2.07
CA ASP A 440 8.63 5.33 1.72
C ASP A 440 9.41 4.15 1.13
N ALA A 441 9.25 2.95 1.71
CA ALA A 441 9.90 1.74 1.22
C ALA A 441 9.42 1.36 -0.19
N ILE A 442 8.11 1.42 -0.45
CA ILE A 442 7.53 1.18 -1.78
C ILE A 442 8.01 2.26 -2.75
N GLN A 443 7.99 3.55 -2.36
CA GLN A 443 8.42 4.66 -3.21
C GLN A 443 9.88 4.52 -3.63
N LYS A 444 10.74 4.01 -2.74
CA LYS A 444 12.17 3.83 -2.99
C LYS A 444 12.53 2.48 -3.57
N GLY A 445 11.55 1.60 -3.80
CA GLY A 445 11.77 0.29 -4.39
C GLY A 445 12.51 -0.69 -3.48
N VAL A 446 12.39 -0.55 -2.17
CA VAL A 446 12.81 -1.57 -1.20
C VAL A 446 11.69 -2.60 -1.09
N GLU A 447 12.01 -3.87 -1.31
CA GLU A 447 11.01 -4.94 -1.22
C GLU A 447 10.50 -5.05 0.22
N VAL A 448 9.18 -5.09 0.41
CA VAL A 448 8.54 -5.28 1.71
C VAL A 448 7.65 -6.52 1.72
N GLU A 449 7.81 -7.31 2.76
CA GLU A 449 6.95 -8.42 3.16
C GLU A 449 6.36 -8.12 4.54
N VAL A 450 5.03 -8.01 4.64
CA VAL A 450 4.33 -7.91 5.93
C VAL A 450 4.25 -9.30 6.54
N LEU A 451 5.04 -9.55 7.59
CA LEU A 451 5.10 -10.84 8.27
C LEU A 451 3.97 -11.00 9.28
N ASP A 452 3.68 -9.94 10.03
CA ASP A 452 2.55 -9.88 10.96
C ASP A 452 1.96 -8.46 10.98
N GLU A 453 0.75 -8.33 10.44
CA GLU A 453 0.08 -7.04 10.35
C GLU A 453 -0.38 -6.52 11.72
N ALA A 454 -0.76 -7.40 12.64
CA ALA A 454 -1.22 -6.99 13.97
C ALA A 454 -0.04 -6.50 14.82
N GLU A 455 1.08 -7.22 14.76
CA GLU A 455 2.30 -6.88 15.48
C GLU A 455 3.18 -5.84 14.76
N GLN A 456 2.73 -5.26 13.64
CA GLN A 456 3.47 -4.27 12.86
C GLN A 456 4.85 -4.76 12.40
N PHE A 457 4.98 -6.05 12.07
CA PHE A 457 6.24 -6.69 11.77
C PHE A 457 6.49 -6.79 10.27
N LEU A 458 7.56 -6.14 9.83
CA LEU A 458 7.96 -6.03 8.43
C LEU A 458 9.31 -6.71 8.20
N LYS A 459 9.45 -7.34 7.04
CA LYS A 459 10.74 -7.74 6.47
C LYS A 459 10.98 -6.89 5.23
N LEU A 460 12.10 -6.17 5.24
CA LEU A 460 12.55 -5.35 4.13
C LEU A 460 13.72 -6.05 3.44
N LYS A 461 13.85 -5.84 2.14
CA LYS A 461 14.94 -6.39 1.35
C LYS A 461 15.34 -5.47 0.19
N HIS A 462 16.64 -5.31 0.01
CA HIS A 462 17.23 -4.74 -1.20
C HIS A 462 18.46 -5.57 -1.58
N ASN A 463 18.44 -6.19 -2.77
CA ASN A 463 19.43 -7.19 -3.18
C ASN A 463 19.59 -8.30 -2.11
N ASP A 464 20.78 -8.47 -1.55
CA ASP A 464 21.06 -9.45 -0.49
C ASP A 464 20.92 -8.86 0.93
N HIS A 465 20.70 -7.56 1.06
CA HIS A 465 20.53 -6.89 2.35
C HIS A 465 19.09 -7.04 2.83
N ILE A 466 18.92 -7.60 4.03
CA ILE A 466 17.62 -7.82 4.69
C ILE A 466 17.63 -7.12 6.05
N GLU A 467 16.55 -6.39 6.34
CA GLU A 467 16.30 -5.77 7.64
C GLU A 467 14.91 -6.17 8.13
N TYR A 468 14.79 -6.44 9.43
CA TYR A 468 13.51 -6.67 10.10
C TYR A 468 13.16 -5.44 10.92
N VAL A 469 11.94 -4.94 10.73
CA VAL A 469 11.48 -3.70 11.37
C VAL A 469 10.13 -3.94 12.02
N LYS A 470 10.02 -3.59 13.30
CA LYS A 470 8.75 -3.58 14.05
C LYS A 470 8.34 -2.13 14.32
N ASN A 471 7.05 -1.81 14.20
CA ASN A 471 6.51 -0.47 14.49
C ASN A 471 7.25 0.68 13.76
N ALA A 472 7.79 0.40 12.58
CA ALA A 472 8.55 1.31 11.71
C ALA A 472 9.92 1.84 12.22
N ASN A 473 10.20 1.81 13.52
CA ASN A 473 11.42 2.38 14.10
C ASN A 473 12.19 1.42 15.04
N MET A 474 11.68 0.21 15.31
CA MET A 474 12.42 -0.80 16.06
C MET A 474 13.21 -1.65 15.05
N THR A 475 14.53 -1.47 15.05
CA THR A 475 15.40 -1.99 13.98
C THR A 475 16.61 -2.76 14.54
N SER A 476 17.41 -3.35 13.67
CA SER A 476 18.68 -3.98 14.02
C SER A 476 19.74 -3.00 14.56
N LYS A 477 19.55 -1.68 14.40
CA LYS A 477 20.51 -0.66 14.81
C LYS A 477 20.47 -0.38 16.32
N ASP A 478 19.38 -0.73 16.99
CA ASP A 478 19.26 -0.65 18.44
C ASP A 478 19.61 -2.00 19.07
N ASN A 479 20.48 -1.98 20.08
CA ASN A 479 20.80 -3.20 20.83
C ASN A 479 19.62 -3.61 21.71
N TYR A 480 19.42 -4.91 21.92
CA TYR A 480 18.37 -5.47 22.78
C TYR A 480 18.28 -4.84 24.18
N ILE A 481 19.41 -4.41 24.75
CA ILE A 481 19.42 -3.79 26.08
C ILE A 481 18.78 -2.39 26.10
N VAL A 482 18.73 -1.70 24.96
CA VAL A 482 18.27 -0.30 24.86
C VAL A 482 16.78 -0.19 25.20
N PRO A 483 15.85 -0.96 24.60
CA PRO A 483 14.46 -0.99 25.03
C PRO A 483 14.29 -1.30 26.52
N LEU A 484 15.06 -2.25 27.07
CA LEU A 484 14.96 -2.65 28.48
C LEU A 484 15.41 -1.54 29.44
N ILE A 485 16.43 -0.76 29.06
CA ILE A 485 16.86 0.43 29.81
C ILE A 485 15.75 1.48 29.79
N MET A 486 15.18 1.76 28.61
CA MET A 486 14.18 2.82 28.40
C MET A 486 12.82 2.50 29.03
N GLU A 487 12.39 1.24 29.00
CA GLU A 487 11.15 0.79 29.66
C GLU A 487 11.22 0.99 31.19
N ASN A 488 12.42 0.88 31.76
CA ASN A 488 12.65 1.10 33.18
C ASN A 488 13.08 2.55 33.47
N LYS A 489 12.10 3.39 33.85
CA LYS A 489 12.30 4.81 34.17
C LYS A 489 13.40 5.03 35.22
N THR A 490 13.54 4.15 36.21
CA THR A 490 14.60 4.24 37.23
C THR A 490 15.98 3.99 36.64
N VAL A 491 16.13 2.97 35.79
CA VAL A 491 17.43 2.64 35.15
C VAL A 491 17.82 3.73 34.16
N THR A 492 16.89 4.17 33.30
CA THR A 492 17.11 5.29 32.37
C THR A 492 17.69 6.51 33.10
N LYS A 493 17.08 6.89 34.22
CA LYS A 493 17.55 8.03 35.02
C LYS A 493 18.92 7.82 35.62
N LYS A 494 19.23 6.62 36.13
CA LYS A 494 20.55 6.31 36.69
C LYS A 494 21.64 6.45 35.62
N VAL A 495 21.42 5.89 34.43
CA VAL A 495 22.35 6.00 33.30
C VAL A 495 22.56 7.46 32.90
N LEU A 496 21.48 8.24 32.77
CA LEU A 496 21.55 9.65 32.41
C LEU A 496 22.22 10.50 33.51
N ALA A 497 21.90 10.26 34.78
CA ALA A 497 22.51 10.98 35.90
C ALA A 497 24.02 10.69 35.98
N GLU A 498 24.44 9.43 35.82
CA GLU A 498 25.85 9.03 35.80
C GLU A 498 26.61 9.68 34.63
N ALA A 499 25.95 9.84 33.48
CA ALA A 499 26.48 10.56 32.33
C ALA A 499 26.45 12.10 32.46
N GLY A 500 26.03 12.64 33.61
CA GLY A 500 26.02 14.06 33.92
C GLY A 500 24.86 14.83 33.29
N PHE A 501 23.70 14.20 33.10
CA PHE A 501 22.49 14.90 32.69
C PHE A 501 21.61 15.24 33.89
N THR A 502 20.95 16.40 33.81
CA THR A 502 19.95 16.80 34.80
C THR A 502 18.69 15.95 34.63
N VAL A 503 18.39 15.11 35.63
CA VAL A 503 17.16 14.30 35.72
C VAL A 503 16.42 14.62 37.03
N PRO A 504 15.08 14.44 37.10
CA PRO A 504 14.35 14.61 38.36
C PRO A 504 14.84 13.62 39.40
N GLY A 505 15.34 14.14 40.52
CA GLY A 505 15.67 13.34 41.69
C GLY A 505 14.41 12.82 42.38
N GLY A 506 14.46 11.65 42.99
CA GLY A 506 13.29 11.04 43.63
C GLY A 506 13.63 9.71 44.28
N ASP A 507 12.65 9.14 44.98
CA ASP A 507 12.74 7.82 45.59
C ASP A 507 11.71 6.87 44.98
N GLU A 508 12.03 5.58 45.04
CA GLU A 508 11.17 4.47 44.63
C GLU A 508 10.66 3.75 45.87
N PHE A 509 9.36 3.43 45.89
CA PHE A 509 8.70 2.76 47.00
C PHE A 509 7.89 1.56 46.52
N ASP A 510 8.05 0.43 47.21
CA ASP A 510 7.31 -0.81 46.94
C ASP A 510 6.00 -0.90 47.75
N THR A 511 5.83 -0.07 48.78
CA THR A 511 4.62 -0.03 49.60
C THR A 511 4.20 1.40 49.95
N ILE A 512 2.90 1.59 50.19
CA ILE A 512 2.33 2.89 50.62
C ILE A 512 2.97 3.33 51.94
N GLU A 513 3.16 2.41 52.89
CA GLU A 513 3.69 2.72 54.21
C GLU A 513 5.13 3.26 54.14
N GLN A 514 5.95 2.72 53.24
CA GLN A 514 7.30 3.24 52.99
C GLN A 514 7.26 4.64 52.38
N ALA A 515 6.38 4.85 51.40
CA ALA A 515 6.21 6.14 50.74
C ALA A 515 5.67 7.22 51.70
N GLU A 516 4.75 6.87 52.60
CA GLU A 516 4.22 7.75 53.65
C GLU A 516 5.29 8.15 54.66
N GLN A 517 6.21 7.26 55.03
CA GLN A 517 7.35 7.62 55.88
C GLN A 517 8.27 8.66 55.22
N ALA A 518 8.35 8.65 53.90
CA ALA A 518 9.12 9.63 53.14
C ALA A 518 8.39 10.96 52.89
N TYR A 519 7.11 11.09 53.27
CA TYR A 519 6.29 12.29 53.02
C TYR A 519 6.98 13.60 53.43
N ILE A 520 7.64 13.63 54.60
CA ILE A 520 8.32 14.82 55.14
C ILE A 520 9.41 15.35 54.17
N LYS A 521 10.01 14.47 53.34
CA LYS A 521 11.01 14.88 52.34
C LYS A 521 10.40 15.72 51.22
N TYR A 522 9.12 15.53 50.93
CA TYR A 522 8.41 16.08 49.77
C TYR A 522 7.35 17.12 50.12
N SER A 523 6.80 17.10 51.35
CA SER A 523 5.61 17.85 51.76
C SER A 523 5.67 19.36 51.53
N GLU A 524 6.86 19.97 51.57
CA GLU A 524 7.06 21.42 51.42
C GLU A 524 7.58 21.84 50.03
N LYS A 525 7.66 20.90 49.06
CA LYS A 525 8.24 21.14 47.74
C LYS A 525 7.28 20.70 46.65
N ALA A 526 7.54 21.14 45.42
CA ALA A 526 6.82 20.62 44.27
C ALA A 526 7.31 19.20 43.94
N PHE A 527 6.39 18.24 43.79
CA PHE A 527 6.72 16.85 43.48
C PHE A 527 5.64 16.18 42.61
N VAL A 528 6.02 15.05 42.02
CA VAL A 528 5.17 14.22 41.18
C VAL A 528 5.16 12.81 41.76
N ILE A 529 3.97 12.24 41.93
CA ILE A 529 3.79 10.81 42.21
C ILE A 529 3.39 10.13 40.91
N LYS A 530 4.11 9.07 40.53
CA LYS A 530 3.79 8.30 39.32
C LYS A 530 4.11 6.81 39.48
N PRO A 531 3.40 5.90 38.81
CA PRO A 531 3.74 4.50 38.81
C PRO A 531 5.05 4.24 38.03
N LYS A 532 5.77 3.17 38.37
CA LYS A 532 7.07 2.84 37.76
C LYS A 532 6.94 2.50 36.27
N THR A 533 5.94 1.72 35.90
CA THR A 533 5.76 1.14 34.55
C THR A 533 4.36 1.43 34.04
N THR A 534 4.10 2.68 33.66
CA THR A 534 2.80 3.10 33.10
C THR A 534 2.95 4.06 31.94
N ASN A 535 1.94 4.00 31.07
CA ASN A 535 1.76 4.83 29.88
C ASN A 535 0.53 5.74 30.05
N TYR A 536 0.41 6.75 29.18
CA TYR A 536 -0.77 7.63 29.05
C TYR A 536 -1.15 8.51 30.26
N GLY A 537 -0.29 8.57 31.29
CA GLY A 537 -0.51 9.41 32.45
C GLY A 537 -1.46 8.82 33.50
N LEU A 538 -1.81 7.53 33.40
CA LEU A 538 -2.61 6.84 34.41
C LEU A 538 -1.86 6.76 35.74
N GLY A 539 -2.54 7.09 36.84
CA GLY A 539 -1.97 7.08 38.18
C GLY A 539 -0.96 8.18 38.47
N ILE A 540 -0.79 9.18 37.58
CA ILE A 540 0.13 10.31 37.81
C ILE A 540 -0.60 11.44 38.53
N THR A 541 -0.01 11.94 39.62
CA THR A 541 -0.50 13.12 40.36
C THR A 541 0.63 14.13 40.53
N ILE A 542 0.34 15.41 40.27
CA ILE A 542 1.31 16.51 40.34
C ILE A 542 0.92 17.47 41.46
N PHE A 543 1.85 17.77 42.35
CA PHE A 543 1.69 18.77 43.41
C PHE A 543 2.70 19.90 43.21
N LYS A 544 2.22 21.09 42.81
CA LYS A 544 3.07 22.24 42.49
C LYS A 544 3.51 23.05 43.72
N GLU A 545 2.79 22.94 44.83
CA GLU A 545 3.01 23.73 46.06
C GLU A 545 3.20 22.86 47.31
N GLY A 546 3.48 21.56 47.13
CA GLY A 546 3.39 20.57 48.19
C GLY A 546 1.98 19.99 48.32
N ALA A 547 1.79 19.06 49.26
CA ALA A 547 0.52 18.36 49.48
C ALA A 547 0.31 18.09 50.97
N SER A 548 -0.95 17.97 51.39
CA SER A 548 -1.25 17.40 52.71
C SER A 548 -0.94 15.90 52.74
N LEU A 549 -0.73 15.32 53.92
CA LEU A 549 -0.52 13.87 54.04
C LEU A 549 -1.70 13.09 53.48
N ALA A 550 -2.93 13.58 53.66
CA ALA A 550 -4.13 12.93 53.14
C ALA A 550 -4.13 12.90 51.60
N ASP A 551 -3.84 14.03 50.95
CA ASP A 551 -3.79 14.12 49.48
C ASP A 551 -2.63 13.31 48.91
N TYR A 552 -1.47 13.32 49.60
CA TYR A 552 -0.32 12.50 49.25
C TYR A 552 -0.65 11.00 49.31
N THR A 553 -1.29 10.54 50.38
CA THR A 553 -1.72 9.14 50.54
C THR A 553 -2.75 8.74 49.49
N GLU A 554 -3.71 9.60 49.14
CA GLU A 554 -4.68 9.30 48.07
C GLU A 554 -3.99 9.23 46.70
N ALA A 555 -3.07 10.14 46.40
CA ALA A 555 -2.27 10.10 45.18
C ALA A 555 -1.42 8.82 45.10
N LEU A 556 -0.80 8.38 46.21
CA LEU A 556 -0.09 7.11 46.28
C LEU A 556 -1.03 5.93 45.99
N LYS A 557 -2.23 5.89 46.58
CA LYS A 557 -3.22 4.83 46.30
C LYS A 557 -3.62 4.78 44.84
N LEU A 558 -3.76 5.93 44.18
CA LEU A 558 -4.03 5.99 42.74
C LEU A 558 -2.86 5.41 41.95
N ALA A 559 -1.63 5.75 42.29
CA ALA A 559 -0.45 5.23 41.60
C ALA A 559 -0.24 3.72 41.82
N PHE A 560 -0.39 3.22 43.06
CA PHE A 560 -0.25 1.80 43.41
C PHE A 560 -1.36 0.90 42.86
N LYS A 561 -2.49 1.47 42.41
CA LYS A 561 -3.49 0.71 41.65
C LYS A 561 -2.98 0.33 40.26
N GLU A 562 -2.04 1.10 39.72
CA GLU A 562 -1.53 0.93 38.36
C GLU A 562 -0.21 0.17 38.32
N ASP A 563 0.61 0.20 39.38
CA ASP A 563 1.89 -0.52 39.46
C ASP A 563 2.19 -1.00 40.90
N SER A 564 2.94 -2.09 41.03
CA SER A 564 3.47 -2.59 42.31
C SER A 564 4.52 -1.67 42.95
N ALA A 565 5.12 -0.76 42.18
CA ALA A 565 6.11 0.19 42.63
C ALA A 565 5.77 1.61 42.15
N VAL A 566 5.97 2.59 43.03
CA VAL A 566 5.65 4.00 42.79
C VAL A 566 6.88 4.87 42.99
N LEU A 567 7.01 5.89 42.14
CA LEU A 567 8.06 6.89 42.17
C LEU A 567 7.50 8.21 42.71
N VAL A 568 8.22 8.82 43.65
CA VAL A 568 7.97 10.19 44.12
C VAL A 568 9.17 11.04 43.75
N GLU A 569 8.95 12.02 42.88
CA GLU A 569 10.02 12.74 42.18
C GLU A 569 9.87 14.25 42.31
N GLU A 570 10.99 14.95 42.24
CA GLU A 570 11.03 16.41 42.10
C GLU A 570 10.22 16.85 40.86
N PHE A 571 9.34 17.84 41.04
CA PHE A 571 8.69 18.49 39.91
C PHE A 571 9.66 19.48 39.25
N LEU A 572 9.93 19.30 37.95
CA LEU A 572 10.72 20.25 37.18
C LEU A 572 9.78 21.26 36.51
N PRO A 573 9.90 22.57 36.82
CA PRO A 573 9.08 23.59 36.17
C PRO A 573 9.60 23.86 34.75
N GLY A 574 8.69 24.04 33.80
CA GLY A 574 9.02 24.43 32.44
C GLY A 574 8.05 23.83 31.43
N THR A 575 8.40 23.98 30.15
CA THR A 575 7.61 23.42 29.05
C THR A 575 8.24 22.12 28.59
N GLU A 576 7.40 21.11 28.35
CA GLU A 576 7.82 19.80 27.87
C GLU A 576 7.97 19.79 26.35
N TYR A 577 9.12 19.28 25.87
CA TYR A 577 9.43 19.13 24.45
C TYR A 577 9.96 17.72 24.18
N ARG A 578 9.46 17.12 23.10
CA ARG A 578 9.92 15.81 22.62
C ARG A 578 10.93 16.00 21.50
N PHE A 579 12.17 15.61 21.74
CA PHE A 579 13.23 15.58 20.75
C PHE A 579 13.27 14.19 20.13
N PHE A 580 13.21 14.11 18.80
CA PHE A 580 13.39 12.87 18.06
C PHE A 580 14.84 12.79 17.57
N VAL A 581 15.62 11.92 18.19
CA VAL A 581 17.00 11.64 17.81
C VAL A 581 17.04 10.39 16.93
N LEU A 582 17.69 10.51 15.78
CA LEU A 582 17.91 9.42 14.84
C LEU A 582 19.32 9.52 14.28
N ASP A 583 20.07 8.44 14.47
CA ASP A 583 21.47 8.29 14.02
C ASP A 583 22.33 9.52 14.36
N ASP A 584 22.43 9.79 15.66
CA ASP A 584 23.25 10.87 16.22
C ASP A 584 22.86 12.29 15.78
N GLN A 585 21.62 12.48 15.30
CA GLN A 585 21.07 13.78 14.91
C GLN A 585 19.65 13.99 15.47
N VAL A 586 19.35 15.21 15.92
CA VAL A 586 17.96 15.62 16.19
C VAL A 586 17.27 15.90 14.86
N ARG A 587 16.30 15.06 14.48
CA ARG A 587 15.54 15.21 13.24
C ARG A 587 14.28 16.05 13.41
N ALA A 588 13.71 16.04 14.61
CA ALA A 588 12.54 16.83 14.94
C ALA A 588 12.48 17.18 16.43
N ILE A 589 11.82 18.29 16.76
CA ILE A 589 11.47 18.67 18.13
C ILE A 589 10.00 19.08 18.11
N MET A 590 9.23 18.51 19.02
CA MET A 590 7.80 18.77 19.12
C MET A 590 7.42 19.32 20.49
N LEU A 591 6.67 20.41 20.46
CA LEU A 591 5.87 20.87 21.58
C LEU A 591 4.50 20.19 21.51
N ARG A 592 4.07 19.61 22.63
CA ARG A 592 2.73 19.08 22.78
C ARG A 592 1.91 20.01 23.67
N VAL A 593 0.76 20.45 23.17
CA VAL A 593 -0.15 21.33 23.91
C VAL A 593 -1.42 20.54 24.27
N PRO A 594 -1.94 20.65 25.51
CA PRO A 594 -3.21 20.03 25.86
C PRO A 594 -4.35 20.45 24.93
N ALA A 595 -5.38 19.60 24.82
CA ALA A 595 -6.56 19.92 24.02
C ALA A 595 -7.10 21.31 24.40
N ASN A 596 -7.31 22.17 23.41
CA ASN A 596 -7.63 23.58 23.63
C ASN A 596 -8.42 24.17 22.47
N VAL A 597 -9.04 25.32 22.72
CA VAL A 597 -9.56 26.25 21.70
C VAL A 597 -9.19 27.68 22.05
N VAL A 598 -9.13 28.56 21.06
CA VAL A 598 -8.90 30.00 21.25
C VAL A 598 -10.21 30.74 21.02
N GLY A 599 -10.62 31.54 22.00
CA GLY A 599 -11.81 32.38 21.91
C GLY A 599 -11.71 33.42 20.81
N ASP A 600 -12.80 33.63 20.09
CA ASP A 600 -12.94 34.72 19.12
C ASP A 600 -13.92 35.82 19.61
N GLY A 601 -14.43 35.68 20.83
CA GLY A 601 -15.43 36.58 21.43
C GLY A 601 -16.85 36.42 20.86
N ILE A 602 -17.09 35.44 19.99
CA ILE A 602 -18.36 35.26 19.27
C ILE A 602 -18.93 33.85 19.47
N ARG A 603 -18.12 32.81 19.23
CA ARG A 603 -18.52 31.40 19.26
C ARG A 603 -18.39 30.81 20.66
N SER A 604 -19.28 29.87 20.98
CA SER A 604 -19.16 29.08 22.20
C SER A 604 -17.97 28.12 22.13
N VAL A 605 -17.51 27.60 23.28
CA VAL A 605 -16.49 26.55 23.33
C VAL A 605 -16.88 25.35 22.45
N GLU A 606 -18.14 24.91 22.50
CA GLU A 606 -18.66 23.83 21.66
C GLU A 606 -18.54 24.12 20.16
N ALA A 607 -18.88 25.33 19.72
CA ALA A 607 -18.75 25.72 18.33
C ALA A 607 -17.29 25.86 17.88
N LEU A 608 -16.41 26.33 18.76
CA LEU A 608 -14.97 26.41 18.49
C LEU A 608 -14.34 25.01 18.40
N VAL A 609 -14.75 24.07 19.25
CA VAL A 609 -14.33 22.67 19.17
C VAL A 609 -14.81 22.02 17.88
N ALA A 610 -16.08 22.23 17.52
CA ALA A 610 -16.64 21.73 16.26
C ALA A 610 -15.86 22.25 15.04
N GLU A 611 -15.51 23.54 15.02
CA GLU A 611 -14.66 24.12 13.97
C GLU A 611 -13.26 23.49 13.94
N LYS A 612 -12.59 23.38 15.09
CA LYS A 612 -11.23 22.83 15.17
C LYS A 612 -11.19 21.36 14.72
N ASN A 613 -12.28 20.64 14.93
CA ASN A 613 -12.49 19.26 14.50
C ASN A 613 -12.78 19.10 13.00
N LEU A 614 -12.95 20.19 12.23
CA LEU A 614 -13.02 20.15 10.76
C LEU A 614 -11.65 19.96 10.10
N ASP A 615 -10.56 20.08 10.86
CA ASP A 615 -9.20 19.79 10.38
C ASP A 615 -9.13 18.34 9.85
N PRO A 616 -8.76 18.11 8.58
CA PRO A 616 -8.71 16.78 7.98
C PRO A 616 -7.67 15.86 8.65
N LEU A 617 -6.75 16.40 9.45
CA LEU A 617 -5.80 15.60 10.24
C LEU A 617 -6.44 15.03 11.52
N ARG A 618 -7.63 15.49 11.91
CA ARG A 618 -8.35 14.99 13.09
C ARG A 618 -9.29 13.85 12.72
N GLY A 619 -9.16 12.75 13.44
CA GLY A 619 -10.04 11.58 13.30
C GLY A 619 -10.22 10.87 14.63
N THR A 620 -10.63 9.61 14.56
CA THR A 620 -10.83 8.75 15.73
C THR A 620 -9.95 7.50 15.67
N HIS A 621 -9.82 6.83 16.82
CA HIS A 621 -9.20 5.50 16.93
C HIS A 621 -7.76 5.43 16.43
N HIS A 622 -6.99 6.52 16.55
CA HIS A 622 -5.60 6.63 16.13
C HIS A 622 -5.39 6.33 14.62
N ARG A 623 -6.43 6.58 13.82
CA ARG A 623 -6.42 6.43 12.36
C ARG A 623 -6.09 7.73 11.62
N SER A 624 -5.92 8.83 12.35
CA SER A 624 -5.46 10.12 11.82
C SER A 624 -4.36 10.69 12.73
N PRO A 625 -3.52 11.63 12.25
CA PRO A 625 -2.40 12.14 13.02
C PRO A 625 -2.80 12.86 14.31
N LEU A 626 -4.00 13.43 14.33
CA LEU A 626 -4.60 14.09 15.48
C LEU A 626 -5.92 13.40 15.85
N GLU A 627 -6.28 13.42 17.13
CA GLU A 627 -7.60 12.99 17.59
C GLU A 627 -8.60 14.15 17.58
N LEU A 628 -9.86 13.81 17.36
CA LEU A 628 -10.98 14.73 17.58
C LEU A 628 -11.02 15.12 19.07
N ILE A 629 -11.25 16.41 19.31
CA ILE A 629 -11.50 16.93 20.65
C ILE A 629 -12.93 16.56 21.05
N GLN A 630 -13.08 15.90 22.19
CA GLN A 630 -14.38 15.54 22.77
C GLN A 630 -14.74 16.50 23.91
N LEU A 631 -16.04 16.67 24.17
CA LEU A 631 -16.55 17.46 25.31
C LEU A 631 -17.25 16.55 26.32
N GLY A 632 -16.50 15.54 26.80
CA GLY A 632 -16.94 14.57 27.80
C GLY A 632 -16.88 15.13 29.22
N ASP A 633 -17.02 14.25 30.22
CA ASP A 633 -17.09 14.65 31.63
C ASP A 633 -15.79 15.29 32.13
N VAL A 634 -14.64 14.79 31.68
CA VAL A 634 -13.33 15.33 32.08
C VAL A 634 -13.12 16.73 31.50
N GLU A 635 -13.45 16.94 30.23
CA GLU A 635 -13.33 18.27 29.61
C GLU A 635 -14.30 19.28 30.23
N ARG A 636 -15.52 18.84 30.60
CA ARG A 636 -16.47 19.69 31.32
C ARG A 636 -15.98 20.07 32.70
N LEU A 637 -15.28 19.17 33.40
CA LEU A 637 -14.65 19.48 34.68
C LEU A 637 -13.54 20.52 34.51
N MET A 638 -12.67 20.35 33.51
CA MET A 638 -11.60 21.30 33.19
C MET A 638 -12.14 22.69 32.83
N LEU A 639 -13.24 22.75 32.08
CA LEU A 639 -13.93 24.02 31.79
C LEU A 639 -14.46 24.67 33.06
N LYS A 640 -15.06 23.89 33.96
CA LYS A 640 -15.61 24.40 35.23
C LYS A 640 -14.52 25.00 36.12
N GLU A 641 -13.33 24.40 36.16
CA GLU A 641 -12.18 24.97 36.89
C GLU A 641 -11.74 26.33 36.35
N GLN A 642 -11.95 26.57 35.05
CA GLN A 642 -11.73 27.86 34.39
C GLN A 642 -12.96 28.78 34.43
N ASN A 643 -14.01 28.43 35.20
CA ASN A 643 -15.29 29.14 35.27
C ASN A 643 -16.03 29.24 33.91
N LEU A 644 -15.88 28.23 33.06
CA LEU A 644 -16.51 28.13 31.74
C LEU A 644 -17.46 26.92 31.66
N LEU A 645 -18.40 26.99 30.73
CA LEU A 645 -19.26 25.89 30.29
C LEU A 645 -19.03 25.66 28.80
N THR A 646 -19.50 24.55 28.25
CA THR A 646 -19.42 24.29 26.80
C THR A 646 -20.17 25.35 25.97
N THR A 647 -21.17 25.99 26.57
CA THR A 647 -21.97 27.07 25.97
C THR A 647 -21.39 28.46 26.21
N SER A 648 -20.37 28.61 27.05
CA SER A 648 -19.71 29.90 27.27
C SER A 648 -19.00 30.37 26.00
N VAL A 649 -19.02 31.68 25.75
CA VAL A 649 -18.26 32.34 24.68
C VAL A 649 -16.97 32.89 25.31
N PRO A 650 -15.80 32.28 25.05
CA PRO A 650 -14.55 32.78 25.59
C PRO A 650 -14.19 34.13 24.97
N GLU A 651 -13.48 34.97 25.74
CA GLU A 651 -13.02 36.27 25.24
C GLU A 651 -12.09 36.09 24.04
N LYS A 652 -12.02 37.13 23.20
CA LYS A 652 -11.11 37.10 22.05
C LYS A 652 -9.67 36.87 22.53
N ASP A 653 -8.99 35.93 21.89
CA ASP A 653 -7.62 35.51 22.18
C ASP A 653 -7.44 34.77 23.52
N GLN A 654 -8.53 34.46 24.24
CA GLN A 654 -8.50 33.61 25.43
C GLN A 654 -8.26 32.15 25.04
N ILE A 655 -7.17 31.56 25.52
CA ILE A 655 -6.93 30.11 25.39
C ILE A 655 -7.75 29.38 26.45
N VAL A 656 -8.60 28.46 26.01
CA VAL A 656 -9.40 27.59 26.87
C VAL A 656 -8.85 26.18 26.78
N TYR A 657 -8.31 25.68 27.88
CA TYR A 657 -7.83 24.29 27.96
C TYR A 657 -8.98 23.34 28.28
N LEU A 658 -9.01 22.21 27.61
CA LEU A 658 -10.02 21.16 27.76
C LEU A 658 -9.44 19.94 28.48
N ARG A 659 -8.11 19.83 28.50
CA ARG A 659 -7.38 18.78 29.22
C ARG A 659 -6.21 19.40 29.98
N GLU A 660 -5.79 18.74 31.04
CA GLU A 660 -4.55 19.08 31.74
C GLU A 660 -3.33 18.42 31.08
N ASN A 661 -3.47 17.19 30.56
CA ASN A 661 -2.40 16.47 29.89
C ASN A 661 -2.20 16.93 28.43
N SER A 662 -0.95 16.97 27.99
CA SER A 662 -0.54 17.36 26.64
C SER A 662 -0.66 16.24 25.60
N ASN A 663 -1.48 15.21 25.84
CA ASN A 663 -1.55 14.05 24.97
C ASN A 663 -2.32 14.35 23.67
N ILE A 664 -1.73 13.99 22.54
CA ILE A 664 -2.42 14.08 21.23
C ILE A 664 -3.62 13.12 21.19
N SER A 665 -3.53 11.98 21.88
CA SER A 665 -4.61 10.99 21.98
C SER A 665 -5.87 11.50 22.69
N THR A 666 -5.78 12.63 23.40
CA THR A 666 -6.94 13.29 24.05
C THR A 666 -7.34 14.58 23.33
N GLY A 667 -6.91 14.77 22.08
CA GLY A 667 -7.23 15.92 21.24
C GLY A 667 -6.23 17.08 21.35
N GLY A 668 -5.08 16.86 22.00
CA GLY A 668 -3.98 17.82 22.06
C GLY A 668 -3.38 18.16 20.69
N ASP A 669 -2.61 19.25 20.66
CA ASP A 669 -1.97 19.75 19.45
C ASP A 669 -0.49 19.36 19.42
N SER A 670 -0.02 18.88 18.26
CA SER A 670 1.39 18.71 17.93
C SER A 670 1.94 19.95 17.23
N ILE A 671 3.00 20.56 17.76
CA ILE A 671 3.62 21.75 17.16
C ILE A 671 5.09 21.46 16.88
N ASP A 672 5.50 21.52 15.61
CA ASP A 672 6.91 21.44 15.23
C ASP A 672 7.62 22.73 15.65
N VAL A 673 8.68 22.56 16.44
CA VAL A 673 9.54 23.65 16.95
C VAL A 673 11.02 23.34 16.70
N THR A 674 11.31 22.45 15.76
CA THR A 674 12.67 21.96 15.48
C THR A 674 13.66 23.08 15.20
N ASP A 675 13.23 24.08 14.43
CA ASP A 675 14.08 25.18 13.99
C ASP A 675 14.15 26.33 15.03
N ASP A 676 13.32 26.28 16.08
CA ASP A 676 13.27 27.30 17.15
C ASP A 676 14.36 27.11 18.22
N PHE A 677 14.92 25.90 18.32
CA PHE A 677 15.84 25.54 19.39
C PHE A 677 17.30 25.77 18.99
N ASP A 678 18.06 26.37 19.91
CA ASP A 678 19.52 26.47 19.82
C ASP A 678 20.15 25.07 19.80
N ASP A 679 21.24 24.93 19.04
CA ASP A 679 21.92 23.64 18.83
C ASP A 679 22.49 23.04 20.13
N SER A 680 22.68 23.85 21.18
CA SER A 680 23.07 23.34 22.51
C SER A 680 22.07 22.35 23.10
N TYR A 681 20.76 22.56 22.94
CA TYR A 681 19.75 21.59 23.38
C TYR A 681 19.74 20.33 22.51
N LYS A 682 19.98 20.49 21.21
CA LYS A 682 20.07 19.35 20.29
C LYS A 682 21.26 18.47 20.63
N GLN A 683 22.39 19.09 20.95
CA GLN A 683 23.60 18.38 21.40
C GLN A 683 23.35 17.64 22.73
N ILE A 684 22.64 18.25 23.69
CA ILE A 684 22.24 17.58 24.94
C ILE A 684 21.40 16.33 24.64
N ALA A 685 20.40 16.45 23.75
CA ALA A 685 19.54 15.32 23.38
C ALA A 685 20.35 14.20 22.70
N ILE A 686 21.25 14.54 21.78
CA ILE A 686 22.14 13.58 21.10
C ILE A 686 23.01 12.83 22.12
N GLU A 687 23.73 13.56 22.99
CA GLU A 687 24.60 12.93 23.97
C GLU A 687 23.82 12.08 24.98
N ALA A 688 22.61 12.48 25.34
CA ALA A 688 21.75 11.72 26.25
C ALA A 688 21.30 10.40 25.62
N VAL A 689 20.92 10.42 24.35
CA VAL A 689 20.54 9.23 23.59
C VAL A 689 21.75 8.31 23.37
N GLN A 690 22.93 8.87 23.11
CA GLN A 690 24.19 8.12 23.07
C GLN A 690 24.52 7.45 24.40
N ALA A 691 24.29 8.12 25.54
CA ALA A 691 24.49 7.53 26.86
C ALA A 691 23.57 6.32 27.12
N LEU A 692 22.36 6.33 26.54
CA LEU A 692 21.43 5.20 26.57
C LEU A 692 21.79 4.11 25.54
N GLY A 693 22.70 4.38 24.61
CA GLY A 693 23.13 3.46 23.55
C GLY A 693 22.12 3.29 22.41
N ALA A 694 21.12 4.19 22.31
CA ALA A 694 20.08 4.12 21.29
C ALA A 694 20.51 4.77 19.97
N LYS A 695 19.98 4.26 18.86
CA LYS A 695 20.07 4.87 17.53
C LYS A 695 18.81 5.60 17.13
N ILE A 696 17.65 5.15 17.60
CA ILE A 696 16.39 5.88 17.46
C ILE A 696 15.79 6.07 18.85
N CYS A 697 15.49 7.32 19.22
CA CYS A 697 14.91 7.64 20.51
C CYS A 697 14.09 8.93 20.47
N GLY A 698 12.90 8.89 21.07
CA GLY A 698 12.19 10.10 21.48
C GLY A 698 12.58 10.44 22.91
N ILE A 699 13.24 11.58 23.12
CA ILE A 699 13.67 12.02 24.46
C ILE A 699 12.90 13.27 24.87
N ASP A 700 12.29 13.23 26.06
CA ASP A 700 11.43 14.28 26.57
C ASP A 700 12.19 15.16 27.56
N LEU A 701 12.32 16.45 27.22
CA LEU A 701 13.00 17.46 28.01
C LEU A 701 11.99 18.48 28.52
N ILE A 702 12.08 18.81 29.81
CA ILE A 702 11.47 20.04 30.34
C ILE A 702 12.49 21.16 30.20
N VAL A 703 12.09 22.24 29.52
CA VAL A 703 12.90 23.42 29.26
C VAL A 703 12.17 24.64 29.85
N PRO A 704 12.69 25.25 30.94
CA PRO A 704 12.06 26.40 31.58
C PRO A 704 12.00 27.65 30.68
N ASP A 705 13.07 27.89 29.93
CA ASP A 705 13.20 29.01 29.00
C ASP A 705 14.00 28.54 27.78
N LYS A 706 13.35 28.48 26.62
CA LYS A 706 14.01 28.06 25.37
C LYS A 706 14.91 29.13 24.75
N SER A 707 14.87 30.37 25.26
CA SER A 707 15.66 31.50 24.74
C SER A 707 17.10 31.53 25.26
N VAL A 708 17.40 30.77 26.31
CA VAL A 708 18.76 30.59 26.82
C VAL A 708 19.43 29.37 26.19
N LYS A 709 20.76 29.26 26.30
CA LYS A 709 21.46 28.06 25.83
C LYS A 709 21.29 26.90 26.80
N GLY A 710 21.16 25.70 26.26
CA GLY A 710 21.21 24.47 27.02
C GLY A 710 22.62 24.24 27.57
N ILE A 711 22.74 24.06 28.89
CA ILE A 711 24.03 23.78 29.56
C ILE A 711 23.90 22.48 30.34
N LYS A 712 24.70 21.48 29.97
CA LYS A 712 24.80 20.19 30.68
C LYS A 712 25.16 20.41 32.15
N ASN A 713 24.63 19.59 33.07
CA ASN A 713 24.74 19.76 34.53
C ASN A 713 24.16 21.08 35.07
N SER A 714 23.20 21.69 34.38
CA SER A 714 22.52 22.89 34.86
C SER A 714 21.00 22.70 34.90
N ARG A 715 20.29 23.67 35.49
CA ARG A 715 18.82 23.71 35.54
C ARG A 715 18.19 24.34 34.30
N THR A 716 18.93 24.56 33.21
CA THR A 716 18.36 25.06 31.94
C THR A 716 17.52 24.02 31.21
N TYR A 717 17.57 22.76 31.64
CA TYR A 717 16.71 21.66 31.20
C TYR A 717 16.61 20.59 32.29
N GLY A 718 15.71 19.64 32.11
CA GLY A 718 15.83 18.31 32.71
C GLY A 718 15.17 17.24 31.85
N ILE A 719 15.76 16.04 31.82
CA ILE A 719 15.27 14.92 31.04
C ILE A 719 14.28 14.12 31.88
N ILE A 720 13.05 13.97 31.37
CA ILE A 720 11.95 13.31 32.08
C ILE A 720 11.84 11.84 31.70
N GLU A 721 11.92 11.56 30.41
CA GLU A 721 11.64 10.25 29.83
C GLU A 721 12.44 10.06 28.53
N ALA A 722 12.74 8.80 28.21
CA ALA A 722 13.27 8.38 26.92
C ALA A 722 12.40 7.22 26.41
N ASN A 723 12.06 7.24 25.13
CA ASN A 723 11.17 6.28 24.49
C ASN A 723 11.84 5.62 23.29
N PHE A 724 11.89 4.30 23.28
CA PHE A 724 12.56 3.49 22.25
C PHE A 724 11.68 3.23 21.01
N ASN A 725 10.37 3.49 21.09
CA ASN A 725 9.43 3.39 19.96
C ASN A 725 8.65 4.72 19.80
N PRO A 726 9.34 5.82 19.45
CA PRO A 726 8.71 7.12 19.34
C PRO A 726 7.79 7.21 18.12
N ALA A 727 6.56 7.67 18.33
CA ALA A 727 5.60 7.88 17.23
C ALA A 727 6.12 8.89 16.19
N MET A 728 6.25 8.47 14.93
CA MET A 728 6.77 9.30 13.85
C MET A 728 5.69 10.09 13.11
N HIS A 729 4.47 9.55 13.02
CA HIS A 729 3.38 10.16 12.25
C HIS A 729 3.00 11.56 12.76
N MET A 730 3.06 11.80 14.08
CA MET A 730 2.80 13.10 14.70
C MET A 730 3.82 14.16 14.25
N HIS A 731 5.08 13.77 13.98
CA HIS A 731 6.11 14.68 13.47
C HIS A 731 5.94 14.93 11.96
N ALA A 732 5.45 13.94 11.20
CA ALA A 732 5.19 14.09 9.78
C ALA A 732 4.01 15.04 9.52
N TYR A 733 2.97 14.98 10.35
CA TYR A 733 1.76 15.79 10.23
C TYR A 733 1.43 16.51 11.55
N PRO A 734 2.18 17.58 11.89
CA PRO A 734 1.88 18.38 13.07
C PRO A 734 0.61 19.21 12.85
N HIS A 735 -0.10 19.57 13.93
CA HIS A 735 -1.17 20.56 13.87
C HIS A 735 -0.66 21.93 13.37
N THR A 736 0.52 22.34 13.87
CA THR A 736 1.16 23.59 13.48
C THR A 736 2.66 23.39 13.26
N GLY A 737 3.25 24.10 12.31
CA GLY A 737 4.68 24.06 12.01
C GLY A 737 5.01 23.16 10.81
N LYS A 738 6.29 22.84 10.61
CA LYS A 738 6.75 22.10 9.44
C LYS A 738 6.73 20.59 9.71
N GLY A 739 6.05 19.83 8.84
CA GLY A 739 6.12 18.37 8.85
C GLY A 739 7.54 17.84 8.63
N ARG A 740 7.95 16.86 9.44
CA ARG A 740 9.26 16.19 9.42
C ARG A 740 9.08 14.72 9.04
N HIS A 741 9.59 14.33 7.87
CA HIS A 741 9.44 12.97 7.32
C HIS A 741 10.47 11.99 7.92
N LEU A 742 10.25 11.61 9.17
CA LEU A 742 11.19 10.76 9.93
C LEU A 742 11.32 9.34 9.38
N THR A 743 10.27 8.79 8.78
CA THR A 743 10.27 7.43 8.21
C THR A 743 11.27 7.28 7.07
N MET A 744 11.46 8.32 6.26
CA MET A 744 12.47 8.37 5.21
C MET A 744 13.89 8.41 5.79
N ASP A 745 14.09 9.09 6.92
CA ASP A 745 15.37 9.11 7.61
C ASP A 745 15.70 7.73 8.21
N VAL A 746 14.71 7.02 8.75
CA VAL A 746 14.88 5.61 9.19
C VAL A 746 15.27 4.74 7.99
N LEU A 747 14.56 4.85 6.86
CA LEU A 747 14.84 4.05 5.68
C LEU A 747 16.27 4.28 5.14
N LYS A 748 16.73 5.54 5.13
CA LYS A 748 18.11 5.89 4.75
C LYS A 748 19.16 5.29 5.68
N MET A 749 18.90 5.29 6.99
CA MET A 749 19.79 4.66 7.98
C MET A 749 19.90 3.15 7.75
N LEU A 750 18.79 2.51 7.36
CA LEU A 750 18.74 1.08 7.08
C LEU A 750 19.37 0.70 5.74
N TYR A 751 19.13 1.50 4.69
CA TYR A 751 19.55 1.22 3.32
C TYR A 751 20.28 2.42 2.69
N PRO A 752 21.47 2.80 3.19
CA PRO A 752 22.23 3.91 2.61
C PRO A 752 22.61 3.69 1.15
N GLU A 753 22.69 2.45 0.66
CA GLU A 753 22.98 2.10 -0.73
C GLU A 753 21.86 2.41 -1.73
N VAL A 754 20.64 2.69 -1.24
CA VAL A 754 19.46 3.05 -2.06
C VAL A 754 19.42 4.54 -2.38
N PHE A 755 20.17 5.37 -1.64
CA PHE A 755 20.16 6.83 -1.70
C PHE A 755 21.51 7.39 -2.10
#